data_AF-A0A3Q7Q0T8-F1
#
_entry.id   AF-A0A3Q7Q0T8-F1
#
_cell.length_a   1.000
_cell.length_b   1.000
_cell.length_c   1.000
_cell.angle_alpha   90.00
_cell.angle_beta   90.00
_cell.angle_gamma   90.00
#
_symmetry.space_group_name_H-M   'P 1'
#
loop_
_entity.id
_entity.type
_entity.pdbx_description
1 polymer ?
#
loop_
_entity_poly.entity_id
_entity_poly.type
_entity_poly.pdbx_seq_one_letter_code
_entity_poly.pdbx_strand_id
1 'polypeptide(L)'
;KMFNWMVTRINATLETKQPRQYFIGVLDIAGFEIFDFNSFEQLCINFTNEKLQQFFNHHMFVLEQEEYKKEGIEWEFIDFGMDLQACIDLIEKPMGIMSILEEECMFPKATDMTFKAKLYDNHLGKSNNFQKPRNIKGKQEAHFSLIHYAGTVDYNILGWLEKNKDPLNETVVGLYQKSSLKLMATLFSTYASADAHASLGKGKGGKKKGSSFQTVSALHRENLNKLMTNLRTTHPHFVRCIIPNERKAPGVMDNPLVMHQLRCNGVLEGIRICRKGFPNRILYGDFRQRYRILNPTAIPEGQFIDSRKGAEKLLGSLDIDHNQYKFGHTKVFFKAGLLGLLEEMRDERLSRIITRIQAQARGQLMRIEFKKIVERRDALLVIQWNIRAFMGVKNWPWMKLYFKIKPLLKSAETEKEMATMKEEFARIKEALEKSEARRKELEEKMVSLLQEKNDLQLQVQAEQDNLNDAEERCDQLIKNKIQLEAKVKEMTERLEDEEEMNAELTAKKRKLEDECSELKRDIDDLELTLAKVEKEKHATENKVKNLTEEMAGLDEIIAKLTKEKKALQEAHQQALDDLQAEEDKVNTLTKSKVKLEQQVDDLEGSLEQEKKVRMDLERAKRKLEGDLKLTQESIMDLENDKLQLEEKIKKKEFDINQQNSKIEDEQALALQLQKKLKENQARIEELEEELEAERTARAKVEKLRSDLSRELEEISERLEEAGGATSVQIEMNKKREAEFQKMRRDLEEATLQHEATAAALRKKHADSVAELSEQIDNLQRVKQKLEKEKSEFKLELDDVTSNMEQIIKAK
;
A
#
# COMPACT_ATOMS: atom_id res chain seq x y z
N LYS A 1 -15.21 -8.86 5.18
CA LYS A 1 -14.50 -9.99 4.51
C LYS A 1 -15.17 -10.45 3.21
N MET A 2 -16.45 -10.86 3.21
CA MET A 2 -17.14 -11.30 1.97
C MET A 2 -17.13 -10.23 0.87
N PHE A 3 -17.43 -8.96 1.22
CA PHE A 3 -17.37 -7.83 0.29
C PHE A 3 -15.99 -7.71 -0.38
N ASN A 4 -14.91 -7.74 0.38
CA ASN A 4 -13.54 -7.68 -0.17
C ASN A 4 -13.24 -8.85 -1.12
N TRP A 5 -13.70 -10.07 -0.78
CA TRP A 5 -13.54 -11.22 -1.67
C TRP A 5 -14.30 -11.04 -2.99
N MET A 6 -15.53 -10.51 -2.93
CA MET A 6 -16.29 -10.17 -4.13
C MET A 6 -15.57 -9.12 -4.98
N VAL A 7 -15.05 -8.05 -4.37
CA VAL A 7 -14.27 -7.02 -5.07
C VAL A 7 -13.06 -7.63 -5.77
N THR A 8 -12.28 -8.49 -5.10
CA THR A 8 -11.15 -9.20 -5.71
C THR A 8 -11.58 -10.08 -6.88
N ARG A 9 -12.69 -10.82 -6.74
CA ARG A 9 -13.21 -11.69 -7.81
C ARG A 9 -13.70 -10.90 -9.02
N ILE A 10 -14.45 -9.83 -8.78
CA ILE A 10 -14.95 -8.93 -9.82
C ILE A 10 -13.76 -8.31 -10.58
N ASN A 11 -12.77 -7.79 -9.86
CA ASN A 11 -11.57 -7.22 -10.48
C ASN A 11 -10.81 -8.24 -11.32
N ALA A 12 -10.61 -9.46 -10.81
CA ALA A 12 -9.93 -10.52 -11.59
C ALA A 12 -10.70 -10.91 -12.87
N THR A 13 -12.03 -10.79 -12.89
CA THR A 13 -12.84 -11.06 -14.09
C THR A 13 -12.91 -9.89 -15.07
N LEU A 14 -12.84 -8.65 -14.58
CA LEU A 14 -12.92 -7.43 -15.39
C LEU A 14 -11.54 -6.93 -15.84
N GLU A 15 -10.46 -7.39 -15.22
CA GLU A 15 -9.09 -7.06 -15.60
C GLU A 15 -8.77 -7.65 -16.98
N THR A 16 -8.49 -6.78 -17.94
CA THR A 16 -8.07 -7.21 -19.28
C THR A 16 -6.57 -7.50 -19.28
N LYS A 17 -6.17 -8.67 -19.78
CA LYS A 17 -4.75 -9.08 -19.88
C LYS A 17 -3.86 -8.18 -20.76
N GLN A 18 -4.44 -7.20 -21.46
CA GLN A 18 -3.68 -6.23 -22.25
C GLN A 18 -3.24 -5.06 -21.36
N PRO A 19 -1.95 -4.69 -21.35
CA PRO A 19 -1.46 -3.56 -20.58
C PRO A 19 -2.10 -2.27 -21.10
N ARG A 20 -2.81 -1.55 -20.23
CA ARG A 20 -3.41 -0.25 -20.57
C ARG A 20 -2.49 0.87 -20.15
N GLN A 21 -2.13 1.75 -21.08
CA GLN A 21 -1.32 2.94 -20.81
C GLN A 21 -2.13 4.11 -20.24
N TYR A 22 -3.46 4.09 -20.38
CA TYR A 22 -4.35 5.18 -19.96
C TYR A 22 -5.55 4.62 -19.19
N PHE A 23 -5.98 5.34 -18.16
CA PHE A 23 -7.18 5.02 -17.38
C PHE A 23 -7.96 6.29 -17.03
N ILE A 24 -9.25 6.13 -16.76
CA ILE A 24 -10.09 7.13 -16.11
C ILE A 24 -10.49 6.55 -14.77
N GLY A 25 -10.22 7.29 -13.69
CA GLY A 25 -10.67 6.95 -12.34
C GLY A 25 -11.93 7.72 -12.00
N VAL A 26 -12.96 7.03 -11.52
CA VAL A 26 -14.14 7.67 -10.94
C VAL A 26 -14.08 7.43 -9.43
N LEU A 27 -14.00 8.50 -8.66
CA LEU A 27 -13.98 8.42 -7.20
C LEU A 27 -15.41 8.57 -6.67
N ASP A 28 -15.96 7.47 -6.18
CA ASP A 28 -17.26 7.43 -5.53
C ASP A 28 -17.05 7.05 -4.06
N ILE A 29 -17.21 8.04 -3.17
CA ILE A 29 -17.09 7.87 -1.73
C ILE A 29 -18.33 8.43 -1.05
N ALA A 30 -18.59 7.99 0.18
CA ALA A 30 -19.62 8.61 1.01
C ALA A 30 -19.33 10.12 1.18
N GLY A 31 -20.37 10.93 1.05
CA GLY A 31 -20.29 12.38 1.27
C GLY A 31 -20.02 12.72 2.73
N PHE A 32 -19.90 14.02 3.02
CA PHE A 32 -19.74 14.50 4.40
C PHE A 32 -20.99 14.18 5.22
N GLU A 33 -20.82 13.49 6.35
CA GLU A 33 -21.91 13.04 7.22
C GLU A 33 -21.92 13.82 8.54
N ILE A 34 -23.08 14.39 8.89
CA ILE A 34 -23.33 15.02 10.18
C ILE A 34 -24.60 14.40 10.75
N PHE A 35 -24.43 13.49 11.71
CA PHE A 35 -25.55 12.89 12.44
C PHE A 35 -25.61 13.40 13.88
N ASP A 36 -26.69 13.06 14.58
CA ASP A 36 -26.79 13.30 16.02
C ASP A 36 -25.78 12.47 16.83
N PHE A 37 -25.33 11.33 16.28
CA PHE A 37 -24.32 10.47 16.87
C PHE A 37 -23.23 10.16 15.84
N ASN A 38 -22.06 10.80 15.96
CA ASN A 38 -20.92 10.60 15.06
C ASN A 38 -19.85 9.76 15.77
N SER A 39 -19.48 8.64 15.15
CA SER A 39 -18.51 7.68 15.66
C SER A 39 -17.20 7.72 14.83
N PHE A 40 -16.27 6.81 15.11
CA PHE A 40 -14.99 6.65 14.40
C PHE A 40 -15.17 6.51 12.88
N GLU A 41 -16.21 5.81 12.43
CA GLU A 41 -16.55 5.63 11.03
C GLU A 41 -16.82 6.97 10.34
N GLN A 42 -17.65 7.82 10.95
CA GLN A 42 -17.91 9.18 10.46
C GLN A 42 -16.65 10.05 10.48
N LEU A 43 -15.75 9.88 11.45
CA LEU A 43 -14.47 10.60 11.44
C LEU A 43 -13.63 10.22 10.22
N CYS A 44 -13.50 8.93 9.90
CA CYS A 44 -12.75 8.46 8.73
C CYS A 44 -13.38 8.94 7.40
N ILE A 45 -14.71 8.95 7.31
CA ILE A 45 -15.44 9.46 6.14
C ILE A 45 -15.22 10.97 6.00
N ASN A 46 -15.43 11.73 7.07
CA ASN A 46 -15.28 13.19 7.05
C ASN A 46 -13.83 13.62 6.82
N PHE A 47 -12.85 12.89 7.37
CA PHE A 47 -11.43 13.09 7.10
C PHE A 47 -11.08 12.89 5.61
N THR A 48 -11.65 11.86 4.98
CA THR A 48 -11.48 11.63 3.54
C THR A 48 -12.06 12.78 2.73
N ASN A 49 -13.26 13.25 3.10
CA ASN A 49 -13.90 14.40 2.46
C ASN A 49 -13.10 15.70 2.65
N GLU A 50 -12.53 15.94 3.84
CA GLU A 50 -11.65 17.08 4.14
C GLU A 50 -10.43 17.08 3.20
N LYS A 51 -9.76 15.92 3.05
CA LYS A 51 -8.62 15.76 2.14
C LYS A 51 -8.98 15.99 0.67
N LEU A 52 -10.14 15.51 0.22
CA LEU A 52 -10.59 15.72 -1.15
C LEU A 52 -11.00 17.17 -1.41
N GLN A 53 -11.60 17.83 -0.42
CA GLN A 53 -11.90 19.26 -0.53
C GLN A 53 -10.61 20.09 -0.55
N GLN A 54 -9.59 19.73 0.24
CA GLN A 54 -8.27 20.37 0.15
C GLN A 54 -7.60 20.10 -1.21
N PHE A 55 -7.74 18.90 -1.77
CA PHE A 55 -7.27 18.60 -3.12
C PHE A 55 -7.96 19.47 -4.17
N PHE A 56 -9.28 19.67 -4.06
CA PHE A 56 -9.99 20.62 -4.88
C PHE A 56 -9.45 22.04 -4.71
N ASN A 57 -9.31 22.54 -3.47
CA ASN A 57 -8.85 23.90 -3.20
C ASN A 57 -7.44 24.12 -3.79
N HIS A 58 -6.53 23.17 -3.57
CA HIS A 58 -5.19 23.22 -4.10
C HIS A 58 -5.17 23.17 -5.63
N HIS A 59 -5.96 22.29 -6.26
CA HIS A 59 -5.98 22.18 -7.71
C HIS A 59 -6.64 23.38 -8.39
N MET A 60 -7.76 23.86 -7.87
CA MET A 60 -8.53 24.93 -8.49
C MET A 60 -7.99 26.33 -8.23
N PHE A 61 -7.36 26.55 -7.07
CA PHE A 61 -6.89 27.89 -6.69
C PHE A 61 -5.37 28.02 -6.75
N VAL A 62 -4.62 27.04 -6.27
CA VAL A 62 -3.16 27.17 -6.13
C VAL A 62 -2.47 26.76 -7.42
N LEU A 63 -2.67 25.53 -7.88
CA LEU A 63 -1.99 24.98 -9.07
C LEU A 63 -2.34 25.76 -10.34
N GLU A 64 -3.57 26.25 -10.46
CA GLU A 64 -3.99 27.06 -11.62
C GLU A 64 -3.22 28.40 -11.68
N GLN A 65 -3.06 29.07 -10.53
CA GLN A 65 -2.32 30.34 -10.45
C GLN A 65 -0.81 30.13 -10.56
N GLU A 66 -0.28 29.02 -10.02
CA GLU A 66 1.12 28.63 -10.20
C GLU A 66 1.46 28.39 -11.66
N GLU A 67 0.56 27.76 -12.42
CA GLU A 67 0.73 27.59 -13.86
C GLU A 67 0.76 28.96 -14.58
N TYR A 68 -0.15 29.88 -14.25
CA TYR A 68 -0.14 31.23 -14.85
C TYR A 68 1.16 31.97 -14.58
N LYS A 69 1.68 31.87 -13.35
CA LYS A 69 2.98 32.45 -12.97
C LYS A 69 4.13 31.81 -13.73
N LYS A 70 4.13 30.47 -13.86
CA LYS A 70 5.14 29.72 -14.61
C LYS A 70 5.12 30.06 -16.10
N GLU A 71 3.94 30.28 -16.67
CA GLU A 71 3.74 30.64 -18.06
C GLU A 71 3.88 32.14 -18.33
N GLY A 72 4.18 32.95 -17.30
CA GLY A 72 4.44 34.38 -17.44
C GLY A 72 3.21 35.20 -17.86
N ILE A 73 2.01 34.73 -17.53
CA ILE A 73 0.77 35.45 -17.79
C ILE A 73 0.64 36.57 -16.76
N GLU A 74 0.26 37.77 -17.21
CA GLU A 74 -0.10 38.87 -16.34
C GLU A 74 -1.33 38.48 -15.50
N TRP A 75 -1.07 38.09 -14.25
CA TRP A 75 -2.08 37.63 -13.30
C TRP A 75 -1.72 38.09 -11.89
N GLU A 76 -2.64 38.79 -11.24
CA GLU A 76 -2.52 39.15 -9.82
C GLU A 76 -2.91 37.94 -8.97
N PHE A 77 -2.01 37.49 -8.09
CA PHE A 77 -2.30 36.38 -7.20
C PHE A 77 -3.45 36.74 -6.26
N ILE A 78 -4.51 35.94 -6.29
CA ILE A 78 -5.67 36.07 -5.42
C ILE A 78 -5.60 34.95 -4.39
N ASP A 79 -5.33 35.30 -3.14
CA ASP A 79 -5.47 34.37 -2.03
C ASP A 79 -6.94 34.29 -1.61
N PHE A 80 -7.49 33.07 -1.61
CA PHE A 80 -8.86 32.81 -1.19
C PHE A 80 -8.96 32.36 0.28
N GLY A 81 -7.83 32.15 0.97
CA GLY A 81 -7.81 31.84 2.41
C GLY A 81 -8.50 30.53 2.82
N MET A 82 -8.78 29.64 1.85
CA MET A 82 -9.48 28.36 2.09
C MET A 82 -8.48 27.22 2.29
N ASP A 83 -7.64 27.33 3.32
CA ASP A 83 -6.68 26.28 3.66
C ASP A 83 -7.23 25.34 4.74
N LEU A 84 -7.51 24.10 4.36
CA LEU A 84 -7.98 23.04 5.26
C LEU A 84 -6.83 22.21 5.84
N GLN A 85 -5.58 22.54 5.49
CA GLN A 85 -4.42 21.77 5.92
C GLN A 85 -4.29 21.70 7.44
N ALA A 86 -4.66 22.76 8.17
CA ALA A 86 -4.63 22.76 9.64
C ALA A 86 -5.57 21.69 10.25
N CYS A 87 -6.73 21.44 9.64
CA CYS A 87 -7.67 20.40 10.06
C CYS A 87 -7.14 19.00 9.73
N ILE A 88 -6.57 18.83 8.54
CA ILE A 88 -6.01 17.56 8.07
C ILE A 88 -4.82 17.17 8.93
N ASP A 89 -3.93 18.12 9.21
CA ASP A 89 -2.76 17.94 10.06
C ASP A 89 -3.15 17.53 11.48
N LEU A 90 -4.19 18.16 12.05
CA LEU A 90 -4.72 17.79 13.37
C LEU A 90 -5.13 16.31 13.45
N ILE A 91 -5.65 15.74 12.35
CA ILE A 91 -6.10 14.35 12.31
C ILE A 91 -4.94 13.40 11.97
N GLU A 92 -4.09 13.76 11.00
CA GLU A 92 -3.11 12.86 10.37
C GLU A 92 -1.69 12.95 10.92
N LYS A 93 -1.20 14.14 11.29
CA LYS A 93 0.21 14.33 11.64
C LYS A 93 0.58 13.57 12.94
N PRO A 94 1.88 13.33 13.18
CA PRO A 94 2.35 12.82 14.46
C PRO A 94 1.79 13.67 15.61
N MET A 95 1.35 13.03 16.69
CA MET A 95 0.60 13.66 17.80
C MET A 95 -0.80 14.18 17.43
N GLY A 96 -1.32 13.87 16.24
CA GLY A 96 -2.70 14.12 15.84
C GLY A 96 -3.68 13.05 16.35
N ILE A 97 -4.97 13.21 16.03
CA ILE A 97 -6.06 12.35 16.52
C ILE A 97 -5.81 10.87 16.19
N MET A 98 -5.42 10.55 14.95
CA MET A 98 -5.18 9.15 14.54
C MET A 98 -3.94 8.56 15.23
N SER A 99 -2.87 9.35 15.40
CA SER A 99 -1.64 8.93 16.07
C SER A 99 -1.88 8.64 17.55
N ILE A 100 -2.61 9.51 18.25
CA ILE A 100 -2.95 9.30 19.67
C ILE A 100 -3.85 8.06 19.83
N LEU A 101 -4.77 7.83 18.89
CA LEU A 101 -5.65 6.66 18.92
C LEU A 101 -4.85 5.36 18.71
N GLU A 102 -3.89 5.37 17.79
CA GLU A 102 -2.98 4.25 17.52
C GLU A 102 -2.13 3.91 18.76
N GLU A 103 -1.53 4.93 19.39
CA GLU A 103 -0.76 4.74 20.61
C GLU A 103 -1.63 4.18 21.75
N GLU A 104 -2.79 4.78 22.04
CA GLU A 104 -3.70 4.32 23.11
C GLU A 104 -4.22 2.89 22.87
N CYS A 105 -4.42 2.48 21.61
CA CYS A 105 -4.81 1.10 21.31
C CYS A 105 -3.77 0.07 21.77
N MET A 106 -2.48 0.44 21.85
CA MET A 106 -1.41 -0.46 22.29
C MET A 106 -1.34 -0.63 23.81
N PHE A 107 -1.95 0.28 24.59
CA PHE A 107 -1.93 0.22 26.06
C PHE A 107 -3.10 -0.62 26.60
N PRO A 108 -2.84 -1.70 27.37
CA PRO A 108 -3.91 -2.56 27.89
C PRO A 108 -4.86 -1.88 28.88
N LYS A 109 -4.41 -0.82 29.57
CA LYS A 109 -5.19 -0.05 30.55
C LYS A 109 -5.85 1.21 29.96
N ALA A 110 -5.62 1.51 28.69
CA ALA A 110 -6.24 2.65 28.04
C ALA A 110 -7.74 2.41 27.87
N THR A 111 -8.52 3.47 28.08
CA THR A 111 -9.97 3.50 27.87
C THR A 111 -10.32 4.68 26.98
N ASP A 112 -11.52 4.71 26.41
CA ASP A 112 -11.92 5.84 25.58
C ASP A 112 -11.86 7.18 26.37
N MET A 113 -12.01 7.13 27.70
CA MET A 113 -11.86 8.31 28.57
C MET A 113 -10.40 8.76 28.75
N THR A 114 -9.42 7.84 28.77
CA THR A 114 -8.00 8.23 28.80
C THR A 114 -7.59 8.84 27.46
N PHE A 115 -8.12 8.28 26.35
CA PHE A 115 -7.98 8.86 25.02
C PHE A 115 -8.53 10.30 24.96
N LYS A 116 -9.72 10.54 25.52
CA LYS A 116 -10.30 11.91 25.64
C LYS A 116 -9.35 12.87 26.35
N ALA A 117 -8.84 12.48 27.52
CA ALA A 117 -7.99 13.34 28.33
C ALA A 117 -6.73 13.74 27.55
N LYS A 118 -6.04 12.77 26.93
CA LYS A 118 -4.87 13.04 26.09
C LYS A 118 -5.18 13.95 24.90
N LEU A 119 -6.34 13.79 24.26
CA LEU A 119 -6.76 14.65 23.15
C LEU A 119 -6.95 16.10 23.60
N TYR A 120 -7.56 16.29 24.76
CA TYR A 120 -7.76 17.61 25.35
C TYR A 120 -6.43 18.26 25.74
N ASP A 121 -5.52 17.53 26.39
CA ASP A 121 -4.21 18.06 26.81
C ASP A 121 -3.32 18.46 25.61
N ASN A 122 -3.41 17.69 24.52
CA ASN A 122 -2.61 17.93 23.31
C ASN A 122 -3.18 19.04 22.41
N HIS A 123 -4.50 19.20 22.29
CA HIS A 123 -5.09 20.06 21.27
C HIS A 123 -5.96 21.21 21.79
N LEU A 124 -6.53 21.11 23.00
CA LEU A 124 -7.39 22.15 23.53
C LEU A 124 -6.61 23.46 23.74
N GLY A 125 -7.10 24.55 23.14
CA GLY A 125 -6.47 25.87 23.24
C GLY A 125 -5.23 26.08 22.35
N LYS A 126 -4.66 25.00 21.78
CA LYS A 126 -3.54 25.06 20.82
C LYS A 126 -4.03 25.01 19.37
N SER A 127 -5.07 24.23 19.09
CA SER A 127 -5.61 24.03 17.74
C SER A 127 -6.97 24.71 17.59
N ASN A 128 -7.09 25.67 16.66
CA ASN A 128 -8.34 26.42 16.44
C ASN A 128 -9.51 25.53 16.01
N ASN A 129 -9.21 24.43 15.31
CA ASN A 129 -10.20 23.50 14.77
C ASN A 129 -10.73 22.50 15.82
N PHE A 130 -10.14 22.46 17.02
CA PHE A 130 -10.54 21.55 18.11
C PHE A 130 -11.31 22.31 19.18
N GLN A 131 -12.55 21.90 19.46
CA GLN A 131 -13.44 22.59 20.39
C GLN A 131 -14.06 21.64 21.43
N LYS A 132 -14.49 22.23 22.56
CA LYS A 132 -15.37 21.54 23.50
C LYS A 132 -16.80 21.49 22.95
N PRO A 133 -17.49 20.36 23.10
CA PRO A 133 -18.87 20.22 22.65
C PRO A 133 -19.79 21.11 23.48
N ARG A 134 -20.86 21.60 22.86
CA ARG A 134 -21.88 22.39 23.55
C ARG A 134 -22.85 21.44 24.24
N ASN A 135 -23.01 21.56 25.54
CA ASN A 135 -23.97 20.74 26.29
C ASN A 135 -25.40 21.16 25.96
N ILE A 136 -26.06 20.41 25.07
CA ILE A 136 -27.47 20.61 24.70
C ILE A 136 -28.33 19.64 25.51
N LYS A 137 -29.26 20.20 26.29
CA LYS A 137 -30.17 19.43 27.16
C LYS A 137 -31.02 18.47 26.31
N GLY A 138 -30.87 17.16 26.51
CA GLY A 138 -31.65 16.12 25.81
C GLY A 138 -30.94 15.38 24.67
N LYS A 139 -29.72 15.77 24.28
CA LYS A 139 -28.85 14.98 23.38
C LYS A 139 -27.81 14.21 24.20
N GLN A 140 -27.34 13.07 23.69
CA GLN A 140 -26.22 12.34 24.30
C GLN A 140 -24.98 13.25 24.33
N GLU A 141 -24.22 13.22 25.42
CA GLU A 141 -23.01 14.03 25.55
C GLU A 141 -21.96 13.59 24.53
N ALA A 142 -21.65 14.50 23.59
CA ALA A 142 -20.49 14.36 22.74
C ALA A 142 -19.21 14.59 23.57
N HIS A 143 -18.11 14.00 23.11
CA HIS A 143 -16.86 14.02 23.88
C HIS A 143 -15.88 15.08 23.38
N PHE A 144 -15.90 15.42 22.09
CA PHE A 144 -15.17 16.55 21.51
C PHE A 144 -15.88 17.05 20.23
N SER A 145 -15.54 18.24 19.77
CA SER A 145 -16.06 18.80 18.52
C SER A 145 -14.93 19.21 17.59
N LEU A 146 -15.08 18.94 16.30
CA LEU A 146 -14.11 19.29 15.28
C LEU A 146 -14.75 20.25 14.26
N ILE A 147 -14.08 21.37 13.98
CA ILE A 147 -14.48 22.30 12.93
C ILE A 147 -13.94 21.80 11.59
N HIS A 148 -14.83 21.25 10.78
CA HIS A 148 -14.58 20.87 9.40
C HIS A 148 -14.99 21.99 8.45
N TYR A 149 -14.60 21.88 7.16
CA TYR A 149 -15.03 22.83 6.13
C TYR A 149 -16.57 22.93 5.98
N ALA A 150 -17.28 21.82 6.23
CA ALA A 150 -18.74 21.72 6.09
C ALA A 150 -19.51 22.15 7.36
N GLY A 151 -18.83 22.32 8.49
CA GLY A 151 -19.44 22.69 9.76
C GLY A 151 -18.75 22.05 10.97
N THR A 152 -19.21 22.40 12.16
CA THR A 152 -18.76 21.78 13.42
C THR A 152 -19.46 20.44 13.61
N VAL A 153 -18.70 19.37 13.82
CA VAL A 153 -19.20 18.02 14.07
C VAL A 153 -18.84 17.58 15.47
N ASP A 154 -19.85 17.09 16.19
CA ASP A 154 -19.73 16.58 17.55
C ASP A 154 -19.49 15.06 17.51
N TYR A 155 -18.34 14.61 18.01
CA TYR A 155 -17.93 13.20 17.97
C TYR A 155 -18.08 12.51 19.33
N ASN A 156 -18.54 11.26 19.30
CA ASN A 156 -18.60 10.37 20.44
C ASN A 156 -17.52 9.30 20.33
N ILE A 157 -16.64 9.24 21.33
CA ILE A 157 -15.45 8.38 21.35
C ILE A 157 -15.70 6.97 21.91
N LEU A 158 -16.89 6.69 22.44
CA LEU A 158 -17.17 5.39 23.06
C LEU A 158 -17.02 4.27 22.04
N GLY A 159 -16.24 3.25 22.40
CA GLY A 159 -15.90 2.11 21.56
C GLY A 159 -14.87 2.41 20.46
N TRP A 160 -14.21 3.58 20.44
CA TRP A 160 -13.21 3.88 19.41
C TRP A 160 -12.00 2.98 19.50
N LEU A 161 -11.50 2.73 20.72
CA LEU A 161 -10.36 1.83 20.90
C LEU A 161 -10.71 0.41 20.44
N GLU A 162 -11.92 -0.08 20.70
CA GLU A 162 -12.36 -1.41 20.25
C GLU A 162 -12.53 -1.45 18.73
N LYS A 163 -13.21 -0.46 18.15
CA LYS A 163 -13.41 -0.36 16.68
C LYS A 163 -12.10 -0.25 15.91
N ASN A 164 -11.11 0.46 16.45
CA ASN A 164 -9.82 0.63 15.80
C ASN A 164 -8.94 -0.63 15.89
N LYS A 165 -9.13 -1.45 16.93
CA LYS A 165 -8.48 -2.76 17.09
C LYS A 165 -9.13 -3.85 16.25
N ASP A 166 -10.44 -3.71 15.95
CA ASP A 166 -11.27 -4.71 15.28
C ASP A 166 -11.09 -6.14 15.84
N PRO A 167 -11.23 -6.34 17.17
CA PRO A 167 -10.90 -7.61 17.80
C PRO A 167 -11.92 -8.69 17.43
N LEU A 168 -11.51 -9.66 16.61
CA LEU A 168 -12.29 -10.89 16.39
C LEU A 168 -11.87 -11.96 17.40
N ASN A 169 -12.83 -12.79 17.82
CA ASN A 169 -12.56 -13.93 18.68
C ASN A 169 -11.61 -14.91 17.96
N GLU A 170 -10.39 -15.05 18.49
CA GLU A 170 -9.33 -15.82 17.87
C GLU A 170 -9.64 -17.31 17.76
N THR A 171 -10.37 -17.88 18.74
CA THR A 171 -10.80 -19.29 18.70
C THR A 171 -11.75 -19.54 17.54
N VAL A 172 -12.68 -18.62 17.29
CA VAL A 172 -13.62 -18.70 16.18
C VAL A 172 -12.90 -18.52 14.85
N VAL A 173 -11.97 -17.57 14.76
CA VAL A 173 -11.20 -17.35 13.53
C VAL A 173 -10.31 -18.55 13.21
N GLY A 174 -9.62 -19.12 14.20
CA GLY A 174 -8.81 -20.32 14.04
C GLY A 174 -9.62 -21.53 13.59
N LEU A 175 -10.87 -21.66 14.07
CA LEU A 175 -11.80 -22.69 13.59
C LEU A 175 -12.17 -22.47 12.11
N TYR A 176 -12.49 -21.24 11.71
CA TYR A 176 -12.83 -20.93 10.32
C TYR A 176 -11.68 -21.08 9.35
N GLN A 177 -10.44 -20.83 9.77
CA GLN A 177 -9.23 -21.10 8.98
C GLN A 177 -9.06 -22.59 8.67
N LYS A 178 -9.40 -23.46 9.62
CA LYS A 178 -9.32 -24.92 9.48
C LYS A 178 -10.64 -25.55 8.98
N SER A 179 -11.60 -24.73 8.55
CA SER A 179 -12.89 -25.21 8.07
C SER A 179 -12.74 -26.13 6.86
N SER A 180 -13.54 -27.20 6.81
CA SER A 180 -13.63 -28.09 5.64
C SER A 180 -14.26 -27.40 4.42
N LEU A 181 -15.02 -26.32 4.64
CA LEU A 181 -15.59 -25.51 3.57
C LEU A 181 -14.52 -24.58 3.00
N LYS A 182 -14.01 -24.89 1.81
CA LYS A 182 -12.94 -24.14 1.13
C LYS A 182 -13.18 -22.63 1.06
N LEU A 183 -14.43 -22.19 0.82
CA LEU A 183 -14.76 -20.76 0.76
C LEU A 183 -14.52 -20.09 2.12
N MET A 184 -14.95 -20.72 3.20
CA MET A 184 -14.77 -20.23 4.56
C MET A 184 -13.29 -20.18 4.94
N ALA A 185 -12.53 -21.24 4.65
CA ALA A 185 -11.08 -21.25 4.85
C ALA A 185 -10.38 -20.14 4.04
N THR A 186 -10.79 -19.91 2.79
CA THR A 186 -10.23 -18.85 1.94
C THR A 186 -10.49 -17.46 2.51
N LEU A 187 -11.72 -17.18 2.98
CA LEU A 187 -12.10 -15.88 3.54
C LEU A 187 -11.29 -15.50 4.80
N PHE A 188 -10.87 -16.49 5.61
CA PHE A 188 -10.16 -16.28 6.86
C PHE A 188 -8.66 -16.62 6.82
N SER A 189 -8.16 -17.12 5.68
CA SER A 189 -6.75 -17.52 5.46
C SER A 189 -5.71 -16.44 5.74
N THR A 190 -6.10 -15.16 5.67
CA THR A 190 -5.23 -13.98 5.82
C THR A 190 -5.29 -13.34 7.20
N TYR A 191 -6.12 -13.86 8.13
CA TYR A 191 -6.19 -13.30 9.48
C TYR A 191 -5.01 -13.80 10.32
N ALA A 192 -4.13 -12.90 10.74
CA ALA A 192 -3.09 -13.22 11.71
C ALA A 192 -3.69 -13.09 13.12
N SER A 193 -3.67 -14.15 13.92
CA SER A 193 -4.01 -14.09 15.35
C SER A 193 -2.87 -13.44 16.12
N ALA A 194 -3.18 -12.64 17.15
CA ALA A 194 -2.19 -11.99 18.01
C ALA A 194 -1.39 -13.02 18.82
N ASP A 195 -1.98 -14.19 19.12
CA ASP A 195 -1.35 -15.25 19.91
C ASP A 195 -0.27 -16.07 19.19
N ALA A 196 -0.08 -15.88 17.88
CA ALA A 196 1.05 -16.48 17.15
C ALA A 196 2.41 -15.90 17.57
N HIS A 197 2.41 -14.80 18.33
CA HIS A 197 3.64 -14.19 18.87
C HIS A 197 4.17 -14.86 20.14
N ALA A 198 3.37 -15.63 20.88
CA ALA A 198 3.78 -16.14 22.19
C ALA A 198 4.36 -17.57 22.18
N SER A 199 4.13 -18.36 21.12
CA SER A 199 4.34 -19.84 21.19
C SER A 199 5.31 -20.45 20.17
N LEU A 200 6.00 -19.68 19.33
CA LEU A 200 6.98 -20.22 18.38
C LEU A 200 8.35 -19.55 18.53
N GLY A 201 9.23 -20.22 19.26
CA GLY A 201 10.65 -19.92 19.30
C GLY A 201 11.30 -20.00 17.91
N LYS A 202 12.26 -19.09 17.67
CA LYS A 202 13.32 -19.10 16.65
C LYS A 202 13.23 -20.24 15.60
N GLY A 203 12.45 -20.03 14.54
CA GLY A 203 12.48 -20.85 13.32
C GLY A 203 12.58 -19.98 12.07
N LYS A 204 13.71 -20.06 11.37
CA LYS A 204 13.89 -19.49 10.02
C LYS A 204 12.99 -20.27 9.04
N GLY A 205 11.93 -19.64 8.53
CA GLY A 205 11.09 -20.24 7.49
C GLY A 205 10.11 -19.21 6.92
N GLY A 206 10.32 -18.83 5.65
CA GLY A 206 9.62 -17.75 4.97
C GLY A 206 8.11 -17.95 4.84
N LYS A 207 7.35 -17.26 5.69
CA LYS A 207 6.08 -16.60 5.37
C LYS A 207 5.92 -15.52 6.44
N LYS A 208 5.76 -14.28 5.98
CA LYS A 208 5.55 -13.04 6.74
C LYS A 208 5.16 -13.32 8.20
N LYS A 209 6.07 -13.04 9.16
CA LYS A 209 5.65 -12.79 10.55
C LYS A 209 4.50 -11.79 10.44
N GLY A 210 3.37 -12.10 11.07
CA GLY A 210 2.14 -11.31 10.94
C GLY A 210 2.47 -9.83 11.06
N SER A 211 1.93 -9.03 10.14
CA SER A 211 1.96 -7.58 10.23
C SER A 211 1.73 -7.20 11.68
N SER A 212 2.71 -6.52 12.28
CA SER A 212 2.56 -5.84 13.57
C SER A 212 1.15 -5.27 13.66
N PHE A 213 0.48 -5.45 14.80
CA PHE A 213 -0.88 -5.03 15.13
C PHE A 213 -1.32 -3.76 14.39
N GLN A 214 -1.78 -3.91 13.14
CA GLN A 214 -2.04 -2.77 12.25
C GLN A 214 -3.49 -2.37 12.48
N THR A 215 -3.69 -1.21 13.07
CA THR A 215 -5.02 -0.68 13.38
C THR A 215 -5.78 -0.29 12.11
N VAL A 216 -7.10 -0.19 12.22
CA VAL A 216 -7.96 0.26 11.12
C VAL A 216 -7.58 1.67 10.65
N SER A 217 -7.23 2.57 11.57
CA SER A 217 -6.77 3.94 11.28
C SER A 217 -5.50 3.95 10.42
N ALA A 218 -4.52 3.11 10.74
CA ALA A 218 -3.25 3.05 10.02
C ALA A 218 -3.46 2.53 8.58
N LEU A 219 -4.25 1.47 8.43
CA LEU A 219 -4.58 0.91 7.12
C LEU A 219 -5.37 1.92 6.27
N HIS A 220 -6.34 2.63 6.87
CA HIS A 220 -7.11 3.66 6.17
C HIS A 220 -6.22 4.82 5.72
N ARG A 221 -5.31 5.28 6.59
CA ARG A 221 -4.33 6.34 6.28
C ARG A 221 -3.40 5.96 5.12
N GLU A 222 -2.86 4.74 5.13
CA GLU A 222 -1.99 4.23 4.06
C GLU A 222 -2.73 4.18 2.71
N ASN A 223 -3.93 3.60 2.69
CA ASN A 223 -4.75 3.50 1.49
C ASN A 223 -5.16 4.87 0.95
N LEU A 224 -5.53 5.79 1.85
CA LEU A 224 -5.87 7.16 1.47
C LEU A 224 -4.66 7.91 0.91
N ASN A 225 -3.47 7.71 1.46
CA ASN A 225 -2.25 8.33 0.92
C ASN A 225 -1.89 7.79 -0.46
N LYS A 226 -2.02 6.48 -0.70
CA LYS A 226 -1.87 5.89 -2.05
C LYS A 226 -2.89 6.48 -3.03
N LEU A 227 -4.15 6.59 -2.63
CA LEU A 227 -5.20 7.22 -3.44
C LEU A 227 -4.85 8.67 -3.77
N MET A 228 -4.46 9.48 -2.78
CA MET A 228 -4.12 10.88 -2.98
C MET A 228 -2.91 11.08 -3.91
N THR A 229 -1.88 10.23 -3.79
CA THR A 229 -0.74 10.23 -4.71
C THR A 229 -1.18 9.94 -6.14
N ASN A 230 -2.03 8.94 -6.34
CA ASN A 230 -2.56 8.60 -7.66
C ASN A 230 -3.46 9.71 -8.23
N LEU A 231 -4.26 10.39 -7.41
CA LEU A 231 -5.08 11.51 -7.88
C LEU A 231 -4.23 12.69 -8.34
N ARG A 232 -3.14 13.00 -7.61
CA ARG A 232 -2.21 14.10 -7.95
C ARG A 232 -1.46 13.88 -9.26
N THR A 233 -1.27 12.63 -9.70
CA THR A 233 -0.63 12.32 -11.00
C THR A 233 -1.60 12.35 -12.17
N THR A 234 -2.91 12.49 -11.91
CA THR A 234 -3.95 12.54 -12.94
C THR A 234 -4.49 13.95 -13.16
N HIS A 235 -5.20 14.16 -14.28
CA HIS A 235 -5.93 15.39 -14.53
C HIS A 235 -7.35 15.29 -13.96
N PRO A 236 -7.69 16.02 -12.88
CA PRO A 236 -8.97 15.86 -12.22
C PRO A 236 -10.09 16.60 -12.96
N HIS A 237 -11.27 15.97 -12.97
CA HIS A 237 -12.52 16.58 -13.43
C HIS A 237 -13.52 16.53 -12.27
N PHE A 238 -14.02 17.69 -11.86
CA PHE A 238 -14.88 17.80 -10.67
C PHE A 238 -16.36 17.90 -11.05
N VAL A 239 -17.20 17.13 -10.33
CA VAL A 239 -18.66 17.25 -10.34
C VAL A 239 -19.12 17.49 -8.91
N ARG A 240 -19.78 18.63 -8.65
CA ARG A 240 -20.30 18.97 -7.32
C ARG A 240 -21.80 18.75 -7.25
N CYS A 241 -22.19 17.72 -6.53
CA CYS A 241 -23.57 17.41 -6.23
C CYS A 241 -24.06 18.27 -5.04
N ILE A 242 -25.24 18.87 -5.16
CA ILE A 242 -25.87 19.66 -4.10
C ILE A 242 -27.16 18.96 -3.67
N ILE A 243 -27.31 18.77 -2.36
CA ILE A 243 -28.51 18.15 -1.78
C ILE A 243 -29.63 19.19 -1.79
N PRO A 244 -30.77 18.93 -2.47
CA PRO A 244 -31.85 19.90 -2.58
C PRO A 244 -32.72 19.96 -1.32
N ASN A 245 -32.92 18.84 -0.63
CA ASN A 245 -33.64 18.74 0.63
C ASN A 245 -33.32 17.42 1.36
N GLU A 246 -33.43 17.40 2.68
CA GLU A 246 -33.20 16.19 3.50
C GLU A 246 -34.34 15.17 3.43
N ARG A 247 -35.54 15.62 3.02
CA ARG A 247 -36.72 14.76 2.87
C ARG A 247 -36.66 13.82 1.67
N LYS A 248 -35.61 13.92 0.84
CA LYS A 248 -35.41 13.18 -0.41
C LYS A 248 -36.59 13.33 -1.40
N ALA A 249 -37.31 14.46 -1.33
CA ALA A 249 -38.47 14.73 -2.17
C ALA A 249 -38.04 15.39 -3.49
N PRO A 250 -38.41 14.84 -4.66
CA PRO A 250 -38.09 15.47 -5.94
C PRO A 250 -38.83 16.82 -6.09
N GLY A 251 -38.18 17.81 -6.71
CA GLY A 251 -38.76 19.13 -6.99
C GLY A 251 -38.85 20.09 -5.80
N VAL A 252 -38.54 19.64 -4.58
CA VAL A 252 -38.49 20.49 -3.38
C VAL A 252 -37.05 20.99 -3.17
N MET A 253 -36.88 22.28 -2.91
CA MET A 253 -35.57 22.90 -2.68
C MET A 253 -35.56 23.68 -1.37
N ASP A 254 -34.62 23.37 -0.50
CA ASP A 254 -34.36 24.06 0.76
C ASP A 254 -33.21 25.06 0.57
N ASN A 255 -33.57 26.34 0.46
CA ASN A 255 -32.61 27.40 0.16
C ASN A 255 -31.55 27.59 1.27
N PRO A 256 -31.89 27.64 2.58
CA PRO A 256 -30.90 27.64 3.66
C PRO A 256 -29.87 26.51 3.55
N LEU A 257 -30.32 25.27 3.32
CA LEU A 257 -29.45 24.10 3.20
C LEU A 257 -28.50 24.23 2.00
N VAL A 258 -29.01 24.69 0.87
CA VAL A 258 -28.23 24.88 -0.37
C VAL A 258 -27.24 26.02 -0.21
N MET A 259 -27.64 27.13 0.43
CA MET A 259 -26.76 28.26 0.71
C MET A 259 -25.58 27.86 1.60
N HIS A 260 -25.84 27.03 2.61
CA HIS A 260 -24.79 26.46 3.46
C HIS A 260 -23.79 25.62 2.64
N GLN A 261 -24.29 24.69 1.82
CA GLN A 261 -23.46 23.85 0.95
C GLN A 261 -22.61 24.65 -0.05
N LEU A 262 -23.19 25.68 -0.69
CA LEU A 262 -22.47 26.50 -1.68
C LEU A 262 -21.29 27.26 -1.07
N ARG A 263 -21.41 27.69 0.20
CA ARG A 263 -20.35 28.36 0.95
C ARG A 263 -19.28 27.38 1.41
N CYS A 264 -19.67 26.31 2.09
CA CYS A 264 -18.74 25.32 2.62
C CYS A 264 -17.93 24.64 1.52
N ASN A 265 -18.58 24.25 0.41
CA ASN A 265 -17.88 23.62 -0.69
C ASN A 265 -16.97 24.61 -1.43
N GLY A 266 -17.02 25.93 -1.20
CA GLY A 266 -16.24 26.91 -1.95
C GLY A 266 -16.65 26.99 -3.42
N VAL A 267 -17.94 26.83 -3.72
CA VAL A 267 -18.47 26.89 -5.10
C VAL A 267 -18.39 28.32 -5.63
N LEU A 268 -18.66 29.32 -4.78
CA LEU A 268 -18.61 30.72 -5.17
C LEU A 268 -17.18 31.15 -5.55
N GLU A 269 -16.20 30.73 -4.76
CA GLU A 269 -14.78 30.97 -4.99
C GLU A 269 -14.33 30.25 -6.27
N GLY A 270 -14.75 28.99 -6.46
CA GLY A 270 -14.53 28.23 -7.70
C GLY A 270 -15.07 28.95 -8.95
N ILE A 271 -16.29 29.50 -8.89
CA ILE A 271 -16.87 30.25 -10.01
C ILE A 271 -16.11 31.56 -10.24
N ARG A 272 -15.70 32.27 -9.17
CA ARG A 272 -14.93 33.51 -9.29
C ARG A 272 -13.59 33.29 -10.00
N ILE A 273 -12.86 32.23 -9.64
CA ILE A 273 -11.58 31.93 -10.30
C ILE A 273 -11.80 31.48 -11.76
N CYS A 274 -12.75 30.59 -12.04
CA CYS A 274 -13.01 30.13 -13.41
C CYS A 274 -13.52 31.24 -14.34
N ARG A 275 -14.20 32.26 -13.79
CA ARG A 275 -14.67 33.42 -14.55
C ARG A 275 -13.55 34.43 -14.82
N LYS A 276 -12.66 34.66 -13.84
CA LYS A 276 -11.54 35.60 -14.00
C LYS A 276 -10.38 34.98 -14.77
N GLY A 277 -10.10 33.71 -14.53
CA GLY A 277 -9.02 32.93 -15.13
C GLY A 277 -9.36 32.38 -16.52
N PHE A 278 -8.49 31.48 -16.97
CA PHE A 278 -8.48 30.88 -18.30
C PHE A 278 -8.37 29.35 -18.19
N PRO A 279 -9.49 28.64 -17.92
CA PRO A 279 -9.49 27.23 -17.55
C PRO A 279 -9.05 26.28 -18.68
N ASN A 280 -9.08 26.74 -19.94
CA ASN A 280 -8.67 25.92 -21.08
C ASN A 280 -7.28 26.34 -21.55
N ARG A 281 -6.35 25.40 -21.67
CA ARG A 281 -4.97 25.66 -22.14
C ARG A 281 -4.54 24.64 -23.18
N ILE A 282 -3.88 25.10 -24.24
CA ILE A 282 -3.40 24.27 -25.35
C ILE A 282 -1.96 24.67 -25.70
N LEU A 283 -1.11 23.68 -25.97
CA LEU A 283 0.25 23.91 -26.47
C LEU A 283 0.21 24.59 -27.83
N TYR A 284 1.16 25.51 -28.10
CA TYR A 284 1.17 26.25 -29.36
C TYR A 284 1.26 25.34 -30.60
N GLY A 285 2.03 24.26 -30.54
CA GLY A 285 2.14 23.29 -31.63
C GLY A 285 0.80 22.65 -31.98
N ASP A 286 0.09 22.15 -30.96
CA ASP A 286 -1.22 21.53 -31.10
C ASP A 286 -2.27 22.53 -31.57
N PHE A 287 -2.29 23.73 -30.99
CA PHE A 287 -3.22 24.80 -31.38
C PHE A 287 -3.05 25.14 -32.87
N ARG A 288 -1.79 25.38 -33.28
CA ARG A 288 -1.47 25.68 -34.68
C ARG A 288 -1.89 24.53 -35.60
N GLN A 289 -1.53 23.30 -35.28
CA GLN A 289 -1.86 22.13 -36.11
C GLN A 289 -3.37 21.94 -36.23
N ARG A 290 -4.10 22.10 -35.13
CA ARG A 290 -5.54 21.85 -35.05
C ARG A 290 -6.37 22.92 -35.75
N TYR A 291 -6.02 24.19 -35.58
CA TYR A 291 -6.83 25.33 -36.06
C TYR A 291 -6.33 25.98 -37.34
N ARG A 292 -5.19 25.56 -37.91
CA ARG A 292 -4.68 26.07 -39.21
C ARG A 292 -5.74 26.00 -40.33
N ILE A 293 -6.65 25.04 -40.28
CA ILE A 293 -7.74 24.83 -41.25
C ILE A 293 -8.74 25.99 -41.25
N LEU A 294 -8.90 26.70 -40.12
CA LEU A 294 -9.82 27.84 -40.02
C LEU A 294 -9.42 28.95 -41.00
N ASN A 295 -8.13 29.25 -41.07
CA ASN A 295 -7.59 30.24 -41.99
C ASN A 295 -6.19 29.85 -42.51
N PRO A 296 -6.12 29.09 -43.62
CA PRO A 296 -4.84 28.68 -44.21
C PRO A 296 -4.00 29.85 -44.71
N THR A 297 -4.61 31.00 -45.03
CA THR A 297 -3.90 32.19 -45.54
C THR A 297 -3.11 32.91 -44.46
N ALA A 298 -3.54 32.81 -43.20
CA ALA A 298 -2.83 33.40 -42.06
C ALA A 298 -1.47 32.70 -41.82
N ILE A 299 -1.38 31.40 -42.10
CA ILE A 299 -0.17 30.58 -41.94
C ILE A 299 0.16 29.86 -43.27
N PRO A 300 0.91 30.53 -44.17
CA PRO A 300 1.30 29.97 -45.46
C PRO A 300 2.04 28.63 -45.32
N GLU A 301 1.77 27.71 -46.25
CA GLU A 301 2.41 26.39 -46.28
C GLU A 301 3.90 26.52 -46.68
N GLY A 302 4.81 25.94 -45.90
CA GLY A 302 6.25 25.91 -46.18
C GLY A 302 7.11 27.00 -45.49
N GLN A 303 6.51 27.99 -44.83
CA GLN A 303 7.27 28.90 -43.95
C GLN A 303 7.37 28.32 -42.54
N PHE A 304 8.60 28.13 -42.05
CA PHE A 304 8.86 27.80 -40.64
C PHE A 304 8.59 29.05 -39.80
N ILE A 305 7.34 29.19 -39.36
CA ILE A 305 6.91 30.21 -38.41
C ILE A 305 6.93 29.56 -37.03
N ASP A 306 7.54 30.24 -36.07
CA ASP A 306 7.50 29.88 -34.66
C ASP A 306 6.05 29.61 -34.21
N SER A 307 5.82 28.51 -33.50
CA SER A 307 4.48 28.03 -33.14
C SER A 307 3.69 29.09 -32.37
N ARG A 308 4.35 29.89 -31.52
CA ARG A 308 3.73 31.00 -30.80
C ARG A 308 3.26 32.10 -31.76
N LYS A 309 4.15 32.62 -32.61
CA LYS A 309 3.81 33.64 -33.61
C LYS A 309 2.75 33.16 -34.59
N GLY A 310 2.77 31.86 -34.93
CA GLY A 310 1.75 31.22 -35.76
C GLY A 310 0.38 31.24 -35.08
N ALA A 311 0.31 30.92 -33.79
CA ALA A 311 -0.92 31.00 -33.01
C ALA A 311 -1.42 32.45 -32.85
N GLU A 312 -0.52 33.41 -32.58
CA GLU A 312 -0.84 34.85 -32.48
C GLU A 312 -1.45 35.37 -33.78
N LYS A 313 -0.82 35.06 -34.92
CA LYS A 313 -1.32 35.48 -36.24
C LYS A 313 -2.63 34.80 -36.63
N LEU A 314 -2.81 33.54 -36.25
CA LEU A 314 -4.06 32.81 -36.50
C LEU A 314 -5.20 33.40 -35.68
N LEU A 315 -5.01 33.57 -34.36
CA LEU A 315 -6.01 34.18 -33.47
C LEU A 315 -6.31 35.63 -33.88
N GLY A 316 -5.31 36.41 -34.25
CA GLY A 316 -5.52 37.77 -34.76
C GLY A 316 -6.20 37.84 -36.13
N SER A 317 -6.19 36.75 -36.89
CA SER A 317 -6.96 36.65 -38.15
C SER A 317 -8.42 36.25 -37.94
N LEU A 318 -8.74 35.74 -36.75
CA LEU A 318 -10.09 35.42 -36.33
C LEU A 318 -10.63 36.64 -35.58
N ASP A 319 -11.89 36.99 -35.82
CA ASP A 319 -12.54 38.14 -35.18
C ASP A 319 -12.93 37.79 -33.73
N ILE A 320 -11.92 37.61 -32.87
CA ILE A 320 -12.05 37.16 -31.48
C ILE A 320 -11.52 38.26 -30.55
N ASP A 321 -12.27 38.55 -29.49
CA ASP A 321 -11.85 39.49 -28.46
C ASP A 321 -10.59 39.01 -27.73
N HIS A 322 -9.58 39.88 -27.67
CA HIS A 322 -8.29 39.62 -27.03
C HIS A 322 -8.39 39.44 -25.51
N ASN A 323 -9.52 39.79 -24.88
CA ASN A 323 -9.77 39.50 -23.46
C ASN A 323 -10.20 38.06 -23.19
N GLN A 324 -10.56 37.30 -24.23
CA GLN A 324 -11.01 35.92 -24.09
C GLN A 324 -9.88 34.90 -24.16
N TYR A 325 -8.68 35.31 -24.56
CA TYR A 325 -7.49 34.48 -24.56
C TYR A 325 -6.25 35.22 -24.05
N LYS A 326 -5.25 34.47 -23.57
CA LYS A 326 -3.95 35.01 -23.16
C LYS A 326 -2.83 34.10 -23.66
N PHE A 327 -1.69 34.71 -23.96
CA PHE A 327 -0.48 34.02 -24.41
C PHE A 327 0.45 33.79 -23.22
N GLY A 328 0.75 32.52 -22.93
CA GLY A 328 1.83 32.13 -22.04
C GLY A 328 3.15 31.93 -22.80
N HIS A 329 4.18 31.46 -22.09
CA HIS A 329 5.47 31.11 -22.69
C HIS A 329 5.39 29.93 -23.66
N THR A 330 4.68 28.86 -23.29
CA THR A 330 4.60 27.61 -24.08
C THR A 330 3.18 27.26 -24.52
N LYS A 331 2.16 27.85 -23.87
CA LYS A 331 0.74 27.54 -24.10
C LYS A 331 -0.07 28.80 -24.37
N VAL A 332 -1.19 28.62 -25.06
CA VAL A 332 -2.27 29.60 -25.18
C VAL A 332 -3.41 29.22 -24.24
N PHE A 333 -3.97 30.22 -23.59
CA PHE A 333 -4.99 30.12 -22.55
C PHE A 333 -6.30 30.73 -23.04
N PHE A 334 -7.43 30.08 -22.79
CA PHE A 334 -8.76 30.50 -23.24
C PHE A 334 -9.75 30.54 -22.08
N LYS A 335 -10.65 31.51 -22.12
CA LYS A 335 -11.83 31.53 -21.26
C LYS A 335 -12.78 30.38 -21.60
N ALA A 336 -13.64 30.05 -20.66
CA ALA A 336 -14.71 29.09 -20.89
C ALA A 336 -15.59 29.53 -22.09
N GLY A 337 -15.96 28.58 -22.95
CA GLY A 337 -16.80 28.83 -24.13
C GLY A 337 -16.03 29.13 -25.41
N LEU A 338 -14.93 29.91 -25.36
CA LEU A 338 -14.19 30.31 -26.56
C LEU A 338 -13.62 29.11 -27.34
N LEU A 339 -13.10 28.10 -26.62
CA LEU A 339 -12.58 26.90 -27.27
C LEU A 339 -13.68 26.11 -27.99
N GLY A 340 -14.90 26.10 -27.45
CA GLY A 340 -16.06 25.48 -28.08
C GLY A 340 -16.44 26.19 -29.39
N LEU A 341 -16.42 27.53 -29.39
CA LEU A 341 -16.64 28.33 -30.59
C LEU A 341 -15.58 28.03 -31.66
N LEU A 342 -14.31 27.91 -31.28
CA LEU A 342 -13.23 27.56 -32.21
C LEU A 342 -13.41 26.16 -32.82
N GLU A 343 -13.87 25.17 -32.03
CA GLU A 343 -14.20 23.84 -32.55
C GLU A 343 -15.40 23.89 -33.49
N GLU A 344 -16.45 24.65 -33.18
CA GLU A 344 -17.62 24.79 -34.05
C GLU A 344 -17.27 25.40 -35.41
N MET A 345 -16.50 26.51 -35.40
CA MET A 345 -15.99 27.13 -36.64
C MET A 345 -15.12 26.15 -37.45
N ARG A 346 -14.38 25.27 -36.76
CA ARG A 346 -13.51 24.27 -37.39
C ARG A 346 -14.34 23.15 -38.00
N ASP A 347 -15.36 22.67 -37.30
CA ASP A 347 -16.25 21.61 -37.76
C ASP A 347 -17.06 22.04 -38.98
N GLU A 348 -17.51 23.30 -39.04
CA GLU A 348 -18.15 23.85 -40.24
C GLU A 348 -17.24 23.78 -41.47
N ARG A 349 -15.95 24.11 -41.31
CA ARG A 349 -14.95 24.04 -42.38
C ARG A 349 -14.62 22.60 -42.75
N LEU A 350 -14.40 21.75 -41.75
CA LEU A 350 -14.11 20.33 -41.94
C LEU A 350 -15.25 19.61 -42.63
N SER A 351 -16.50 19.90 -42.25
CA SER A 351 -17.70 19.33 -42.88
C SER A 351 -17.67 19.54 -44.39
N ARG A 352 -17.41 20.77 -44.86
CA ARG A 352 -17.32 21.09 -46.30
C ARG A 352 -16.21 20.30 -47.03
N ILE A 353 -15.06 20.09 -46.39
CA ILE A 353 -13.93 19.35 -46.96
C ILE A 353 -14.23 17.85 -46.97
N ILE A 354 -14.68 17.31 -45.84
CA ILE A 354 -14.99 15.89 -45.66
C ILE A 354 -16.12 15.48 -46.61
N THR A 355 -17.14 16.30 -46.83
CA THR A 355 -18.19 16.00 -47.83
C THR A 355 -17.61 15.83 -49.23
N ARG A 356 -16.60 16.62 -49.62
CA ARG A 356 -15.93 16.46 -50.94
C ARG A 356 -15.12 15.16 -51.02
N ILE A 357 -14.38 14.83 -49.97
CA ILE A 357 -13.63 13.55 -49.89
C ILE A 357 -14.60 12.37 -49.91
N GLN A 358 -15.68 12.43 -49.13
CA GLN A 358 -16.74 11.41 -49.12
C GLN A 358 -17.38 11.26 -50.50
N ALA A 359 -17.65 12.36 -51.22
CA ALA A 359 -18.19 12.32 -52.57
C ALA A 359 -17.22 11.64 -53.57
N GLN A 360 -15.92 11.94 -53.48
CA GLN A 360 -14.89 11.28 -54.30
C GLN A 360 -14.77 9.79 -53.97
N ALA A 361 -14.72 9.44 -52.69
CA ALA A 361 -14.65 8.05 -52.24
C ALA A 361 -15.87 7.24 -52.70
N ARG A 362 -17.08 7.77 -52.50
CA ARG A 362 -18.34 7.17 -53.00
C ARG A 362 -18.35 7.07 -54.53
N GLY A 363 -17.87 8.09 -55.23
CA GLY A 363 -17.73 8.09 -56.68
C GLY A 363 -16.79 6.99 -57.17
N GLN A 364 -15.63 6.82 -56.53
CA GLN A 364 -14.68 5.76 -56.86
C GLN A 364 -15.27 4.37 -56.59
N LEU A 365 -15.89 4.19 -55.42
CA LEU A 365 -16.56 2.94 -55.04
C LEU A 365 -17.64 2.56 -56.06
N MET A 366 -18.47 3.53 -56.45
CA MET A 366 -19.55 3.30 -57.42
C MET A 366 -19.02 3.04 -58.83
N ARG A 367 -17.91 3.65 -59.25
CA ARG A 367 -17.27 3.33 -60.55
C ARG A 367 -16.72 1.91 -60.58
N ILE A 368 -16.09 1.46 -59.49
CA ILE A 368 -15.62 0.07 -59.35
C ILE A 368 -16.81 -0.88 -59.41
N GLU A 369 -17.89 -0.59 -58.68
CA GLU A 369 -19.08 -1.43 -58.69
C GLU A 369 -19.80 -1.42 -60.05
N PHE A 370 -19.88 -0.25 -60.70
CA PHE A 370 -20.44 -0.12 -62.05
C PHE A 370 -19.64 -0.92 -63.08
N LYS A 371 -18.31 -0.92 -62.98
CA LYS A 371 -17.46 -1.75 -63.85
C LYS A 371 -17.81 -3.23 -63.70
N LYS A 372 -18.00 -3.72 -62.48
CA LYS A 372 -18.46 -5.10 -62.24
C LYS A 372 -19.84 -5.36 -62.83
N ILE A 373 -20.76 -4.40 -62.78
CA ILE A 373 -22.10 -4.53 -63.38
C ILE A 373 -22.00 -4.64 -64.91
N VAL A 374 -21.14 -3.83 -65.54
CA VAL A 374 -20.90 -3.91 -67.00
C VAL A 374 -20.23 -5.23 -67.39
N GLU A 375 -19.19 -5.65 -66.65
CA GLU A 375 -18.51 -6.94 -66.86
C GLU A 375 -19.49 -8.11 -66.70
N ARG A 376 -20.38 -8.08 -65.70
CA ARG A 376 -21.46 -9.07 -65.53
C ARG A 376 -22.38 -9.11 -66.74
N ARG A 377 -22.79 -7.95 -67.28
CA ARG A 377 -23.67 -7.89 -68.46
C ARG A 377 -23.05 -8.57 -69.67
N ASP A 378 -21.80 -8.25 -69.98
CA ASP A 378 -21.12 -8.81 -71.15
C ASP A 378 -20.78 -10.29 -70.94
N ALA A 379 -20.36 -10.69 -69.73
CA ALA A 379 -20.19 -12.08 -69.35
C ALA A 379 -21.49 -12.89 -69.50
N LEU A 380 -22.65 -12.33 -69.12
CA LEU A 380 -23.95 -12.97 -69.31
C LEU A 380 -24.26 -13.24 -70.78
N LEU A 381 -23.97 -12.30 -71.68
CA LEU A 381 -24.16 -12.50 -73.12
C LEU A 381 -23.24 -13.59 -73.67
N VAL A 382 -21.96 -13.57 -73.28
CA VAL A 382 -20.98 -14.59 -73.67
C VAL A 382 -21.39 -15.97 -73.15
N ILE A 383 -21.85 -16.07 -71.91
CA ILE A 383 -22.37 -17.32 -71.32
C ILE A 383 -23.58 -17.81 -72.13
N GLN A 384 -24.57 -16.94 -72.40
CA GLN A 384 -25.74 -17.32 -73.18
C GLN A 384 -25.38 -17.83 -74.57
N TRP A 385 -24.45 -17.15 -75.26
CA TRP A 385 -24.01 -17.54 -76.59
C TRP A 385 -23.20 -18.84 -76.57
N ASN A 386 -22.26 -18.99 -75.62
CA ASN A 386 -21.48 -20.22 -75.45
C ASN A 386 -22.35 -21.41 -75.09
N ILE A 387 -23.38 -21.25 -74.24
CA ILE A 387 -24.31 -22.34 -73.94
C ILE A 387 -25.04 -22.78 -75.21
N ARG A 388 -25.52 -21.84 -76.04
CA ARG A 388 -26.17 -22.16 -77.32
C ARG A 388 -25.21 -22.84 -78.30
N ALA A 389 -24.00 -22.31 -78.46
CA ALA A 389 -22.97 -22.88 -79.33
C ALA A 389 -22.53 -24.28 -78.85
N PHE A 390 -22.29 -24.45 -77.55
CA PHE A 390 -21.96 -25.73 -76.95
C PHE A 390 -23.08 -26.74 -77.15
N MET A 391 -24.35 -26.35 -76.96
CA MET A 391 -25.48 -27.26 -77.22
C MET A 391 -25.56 -27.70 -78.69
N GLY A 392 -25.16 -26.84 -79.64
CA GLY A 392 -25.04 -27.20 -81.06
C GLY A 392 -23.85 -28.10 -81.38
N VAL A 393 -22.70 -27.88 -80.73
CA VAL A 393 -21.42 -28.53 -81.08
C VAL A 393 -21.11 -29.76 -80.21
N LYS A 394 -21.75 -29.94 -79.04
CA LYS A 394 -21.47 -31.06 -78.12
C LYS A 394 -21.65 -32.44 -78.75
N ASN A 395 -22.51 -32.54 -79.76
CA ASN A 395 -22.79 -33.78 -80.48
C ASN A 395 -21.96 -33.94 -81.75
N TRP A 396 -21.16 -32.93 -82.13
CA TRP A 396 -20.32 -32.96 -83.33
C TRP A 396 -19.13 -33.92 -83.17
N PRO A 397 -18.91 -34.88 -84.10
CA PRO A 397 -17.87 -35.90 -83.96
C PRO A 397 -16.44 -35.34 -83.78
N TRP A 398 -16.09 -34.26 -84.48
CA TRP A 398 -14.77 -33.63 -84.37
C TRP A 398 -14.53 -32.99 -83.01
N MET A 399 -15.55 -32.40 -82.38
CA MET A 399 -15.42 -31.82 -81.04
C MET A 399 -15.25 -32.89 -79.96
N LYS A 400 -15.94 -34.03 -80.10
CA LYS A 400 -15.75 -35.21 -79.22
C LYS A 400 -14.33 -35.78 -79.32
N LEU A 401 -13.75 -35.79 -80.52
CA LEU A 401 -12.35 -36.19 -80.72
C LEU A 401 -11.38 -35.21 -80.04
N TYR A 402 -11.58 -33.90 -80.23
CA TYR A 402 -10.77 -32.86 -79.58
C TYR A 402 -10.82 -32.95 -78.05
N PHE A 403 -11.99 -33.17 -77.44
CA PHE A 403 -12.10 -33.37 -75.98
C PHE A 403 -11.38 -34.62 -75.47
N LYS A 404 -11.25 -35.68 -76.28
CA LYS A 404 -10.45 -36.86 -75.92
C LYS A 404 -8.94 -36.63 -76.05
N ILE A 405 -8.52 -35.77 -76.99
CA ILE A 405 -7.11 -35.51 -77.29
C ILE A 405 -6.53 -34.40 -76.39
N LYS A 406 -7.30 -33.35 -76.08
CA LYS A 406 -6.83 -32.17 -75.33
C LYS A 406 -6.19 -32.51 -73.96
N PRO A 407 -6.73 -33.41 -73.12
CA PRO A 407 -6.11 -33.80 -71.84
C PRO A 407 -4.78 -34.56 -71.99
N LEU A 408 -4.47 -35.09 -73.18
CA LEU A 408 -3.24 -35.81 -73.46
C LEU A 408 -2.07 -34.85 -73.80
N LEU A 409 -2.34 -33.56 -73.97
CA LEU A 409 -1.34 -32.51 -74.27
C LEU A 409 -0.78 -31.91 -72.97
N LYS A 410 0.06 -32.67 -72.25
CA LYS A 410 0.61 -32.35 -70.91
C LYS A 410 1.55 -31.14 -70.82
N SER A 411 2.09 -30.63 -71.92
CA SER A 411 3.29 -29.76 -71.89
C SER A 411 3.02 -28.28 -71.61
N ALA A 412 1.87 -27.73 -72.01
CA ALA A 412 1.64 -26.28 -71.94
C ALA A 412 1.02 -25.80 -70.60
N GLU A 413 0.29 -26.68 -69.91
CA GLU A 413 -0.42 -26.34 -68.66
C GLU A 413 0.55 -26.38 -67.46
N THR A 414 1.46 -27.36 -67.47
CA THR A 414 2.50 -27.54 -66.43
C THR A 414 3.53 -26.41 -66.38
N GLU A 415 3.85 -25.77 -67.50
CA GLU A 415 4.80 -24.65 -67.55
C GLU A 415 4.22 -23.36 -66.92
N LYS A 416 2.93 -23.08 -67.14
CA LYS A 416 2.24 -21.95 -66.50
C LYS A 416 2.07 -22.14 -64.99
N GLU A 417 1.75 -23.37 -64.56
CA GLU A 417 1.68 -23.72 -63.14
C GLU A 417 3.06 -23.59 -62.46
N MET A 418 4.12 -24.00 -63.13
CA MET A 418 5.47 -23.87 -62.59
C MET A 418 5.93 -22.41 -62.46
N ALA A 419 5.56 -21.55 -63.41
CA ALA A 419 5.88 -20.12 -63.35
C ALA A 419 5.15 -19.42 -62.19
N THR A 420 3.87 -19.71 -61.99
CA THR A 420 3.06 -19.14 -60.90
C THR A 420 3.54 -19.63 -59.53
N MET A 421 3.82 -20.94 -59.38
CA MET A 421 4.39 -21.48 -58.15
C MET A 421 5.74 -20.85 -57.78
N LYS A 422 6.61 -20.58 -58.78
CA LYS A 422 7.91 -19.94 -58.52
C LYS A 422 7.76 -18.52 -57.97
N GLU A 423 6.81 -17.75 -58.49
CA GLU A 423 6.59 -16.38 -58.04
C GLU A 423 5.98 -16.35 -56.63
N GLU A 424 5.01 -17.22 -56.34
CA GLU A 424 4.42 -17.35 -55.01
C GLU A 424 5.45 -17.83 -53.98
N PHE A 425 6.26 -18.84 -54.33
CA PHE A 425 7.33 -19.34 -53.48
C PHE A 425 8.34 -18.24 -53.13
N ALA A 426 8.77 -17.44 -54.12
CA ALA A 426 9.69 -16.34 -53.89
C ALA A 426 9.10 -15.28 -52.95
N ARG A 427 7.84 -14.89 -53.15
CA ARG A 427 7.16 -13.89 -52.32
C ARG A 427 6.95 -14.36 -50.88
N ILE A 428 6.55 -15.63 -50.70
CA ILE A 428 6.36 -16.23 -49.37
C ILE A 428 7.70 -16.33 -48.64
N LYS A 429 8.76 -16.76 -49.34
CA LYS A 429 10.10 -16.87 -48.77
C LYS A 429 10.62 -15.50 -48.28
N GLU A 430 10.48 -14.46 -49.09
CA GLU A 430 10.92 -13.10 -48.72
C GLU A 430 10.10 -12.54 -47.53
N ALA A 431 8.78 -12.78 -47.52
CA ALA A 431 7.92 -12.34 -46.43
C ALA A 431 8.24 -13.08 -45.11
N LEU A 432 8.50 -14.39 -45.19
CA LEU A 432 8.89 -15.21 -44.04
C LEU A 432 10.20 -14.70 -43.44
N GLU A 433 11.22 -14.48 -44.25
CA GLU A 433 12.53 -13.99 -43.80
C GLU A 433 12.44 -12.62 -43.10
N LYS A 434 11.70 -11.68 -43.70
CA LYS A 434 11.44 -10.36 -43.09
C LYS A 434 10.65 -10.46 -41.78
N SER A 435 9.65 -11.34 -41.73
CA SER A 435 8.82 -11.53 -40.55
C SER A 435 9.60 -12.17 -39.40
N GLU A 436 10.42 -13.18 -39.68
CA GLU A 436 11.26 -13.84 -38.68
C GLU A 436 12.32 -12.91 -38.10
N ALA A 437 12.97 -12.11 -38.95
CA ALA A 437 13.94 -11.11 -38.49
C ALA A 437 13.28 -10.09 -37.56
N ARG A 438 12.11 -9.55 -37.93
CA ARG A 438 11.36 -8.60 -37.11
C ARG A 438 10.85 -9.24 -35.82
N ARG A 439 10.40 -10.51 -35.85
CA ARG A 439 9.94 -11.23 -34.66
C ARG A 439 11.08 -11.38 -33.64
N LYS A 440 12.28 -11.77 -34.09
CA LYS A 440 13.46 -11.91 -33.21
C LYS A 440 13.83 -10.58 -32.53
N GLU A 441 13.87 -9.48 -33.30
CA GLU A 441 14.16 -8.15 -32.74
C GLU A 441 13.12 -7.73 -31.68
N LEU A 442 11.84 -8.01 -31.91
CA LEU A 442 10.77 -7.70 -30.96
C LEU A 442 10.81 -8.60 -29.73
N GLU A 443 11.16 -9.88 -29.87
CA GLU A 443 11.33 -10.81 -28.76
C GLU A 443 12.48 -10.39 -27.84
N GLU A 444 13.62 -9.96 -28.40
CA GLU A 444 14.75 -9.44 -27.63
C GLU A 444 14.35 -8.20 -26.81
N LYS A 445 13.62 -7.27 -27.44
CA LYS A 445 13.07 -6.09 -26.74
C LYS A 445 12.08 -6.47 -25.65
N MET A 446 11.23 -7.48 -25.89
CA MET A 446 10.25 -7.95 -24.91
C MET A 446 10.94 -8.60 -23.70
N VAL A 447 12.02 -9.34 -23.91
CA VAL A 447 12.83 -9.92 -22.82
C VAL A 447 13.46 -8.81 -21.97
N SER A 448 14.01 -7.76 -22.59
CA SER A 448 14.54 -6.60 -21.86
C SER A 448 13.49 -5.95 -20.96
N LEU A 449 12.27 -5.74 -21.46
CA LEU A 449 11.18 -5.15 -20.68
C LEU A 449 10.70 -6.08 -19.54
N LEU A 450 10.70 -7.39 -19.76
CA LEU A 450 10.39 -8.35 -18.71
C LEU A 450 11.47 -8.36 -17.62
N GLN A 451 12.73 -8.22 -18.01
CA GLN A 451 13.84 -8.11 -17.07
C GLN A 451 13.72 -6.82 -16.23
N GLU A 452 13.54 -5.66 -16.87
CA GLU A 452 13.32 -4.39 -16.15
C GLU A 452 12.14 -4.46 -15.18
N LYS A 453 11.04 -5.11 -15.57
CA LYS A 453 9.90 -5.35 -14.68
C LYS A 453 10.29 -6.19 -13.47
N ASN A 454 11.04 -7.27 -13.67
CA ASN A 454 11.49 -8.14 -12.58
C ASN A 454 12.46 -7.40 -11.65
N ASP A 455 13.40 -6.63 -12.19
CA ASP A 455 14.36 -5.84 -11.43
C ASP A 455 13.65 -4.78 -10.58
N LEU A 456 12.68 -4.06 -11.16
CA LEU A 456 11.82 -3.13 -10.41
C LEU A 456 11.00 -3.83 -9.33
N GLN A 457 10.48 -5.03 -9.61
CA GLN A 457 9.74 -5.80 -8.61
C GLN A 457 10.65 -6.24 -7.44
N LEU A 458 11.88 -6.65 -7.72
CA LEU A 458 12.88 -6.96 -6.70
C LEU A 458 13.25 -5.72 -5.88
N GLN A 459 13.43 -4.57 -6.53
CA GLN A 459 13.71 -3.30 -5.85
C GLN A 459 12.55 -2.88 -4.95
N VAL A 460 11.31 -2.97 -5.43
CA VAL A 460 10.11 -2.70 -4.62
C VAL A 460 10.02 -3.64 -3.43
N GLN A 461 10.34 -4.92 -3.60
CA GLN A 461 10.37 -5.87 -2.49
C GLN A 461 11.46 -5.53 -1.46
N ALA A 462 12.65 -5.16 -1.91
CA ALA A 462 13.76 -4.76 -1.03
C ALA A 462 13.42 -3.48 -0.25
N GLU A 463 12.83 -2.48 -0.90
CA GLU A 463 12.36 -1.26 -0.22
C GLU A 463 11.22 -1.55 0.75
N GLN A 464 10.30 -2.47 0.42
CA GLN A 464 9.26 -2.90 1.34
C GLN A 464 9.85 -3.61 2.57
N ASP A 465 10.88 -4.43 2.40
CA ASP A 465 11.55 -5.11 3.51
C ASP A 465 12.33 -4.10 4.39
N ASN A 466 13.01 -3.12 3.77
CA ASN A 466 13.64 -2.00 4.49
C ASN A 466 12.62 -1.17 5.28
N LEU A 467 11.45 -0.90 4.68
CA LEU A 467 10.36 -0.22 5.37
C LEU A 467 9.84 -1.04 6.56
N ASN A 468 9.70 -2.36 6.43
CA ASN A 468 9.31 -3.22 7.54
C ASN A 468 10.37 -3.20 8.67
N ASP A 469 11.67 -3.20 8.34
CA ASP A 469 12.74 -3.09 9.33
C ASP A 469 12.71 -1.73 10.05
N ALA A 470 12.40 -0.65 9.33
CA ALA A 470 12.22 0.67 9.89
C ALA A 470 10.98 0.74 10.81
N GLU A 471 9.87 0.11 10.42
CA GLU A 471 8.67 -0.04 11.24
C GLU A 471 8.97 -0.82 12.53
N GLU A 472 9.69 -1.95 12.46
CA GLU A 472 10.05 -2.73 13.66
C GLU A 472 10.92 -1.91 14.63
N ARG A 473 11.88 -1.12 14.11
CA ARG A 473 12.67 -0.18 14.92
C ARG A 473 11.81 0.91 15.54
N CYS A 474 10.86 1.46 14.79
CA CYS A 474 9.93 2.47 15.28
C CYS A 474 9.05 1.91 16.40
N ASP A 475 8.44 0.74 16.20
CA ASP A 475 7.63 0.03 17.19
C ASP A 475 8.42 -0.28 18.46
N GLN A 476 9.68 -0.69 18.32
CA GLN A 476 10.55 -0.93 19.47
C GLN A 476 10.87 0.36 20.23
N LEU A 477 11.11 1.47 19.52
CA LEU A 477 11.28 2.78 20.14
C LEU A 477 10.02 3.24 20.86
N ILE A 478 8.83 3.02 20.29
CA ILE A 478 7.55 3.34 20.94
C ILE A 478 7.39 2.51 22.22
N LYS A 479 7.64 1.20 22.19
CA LYS A 479 7.62 0.36 23.40
C LYS A 479 8.61 0.82 24.47
N ASN A 480 9.82 1.21 24.07
CA ASN A 480 10.83 1.75 24.99
C ASN A 480 10.40 3.10 25.56
N LYS A 481 9.83 4.00 24.74
CA LYS A 481 9.27 5.29 25.17
C LYS A 481 8.24 5.09 26.27
N ILE A 482 7.32 4.13 26.11
CA ILE A 482 6.31 3.79 27.11
C ILE A 482 6.94 3.38 28.45
N GLN A 483 7.96 2.52 28.41
CA GLN A 483 8.67 2.08 29.62
C GLN A 483 9.45 3.23 30.27
N LEU A 484 10.05 4.11 29.47
CA LEU A 484 10.78 5.27 29.96
C LEU A 484 9.82 6.30 30.58
N GLU A 485 8.67 6.58 29.96
CA GLU A 485 7.65 7.47 30.51
C GLU A 485 7.10 6.93 31.83
N ALA A 486 6.88 5.61 31.94
CA ALA A 486 6.49 4.98 33.20
C ALA A 486 7.57 5.14 34.29
N LYS A 487 8.84 4.91 33.95
CA LYS A 487 9.97 5.12 34.88
C LYS A 487 10.12 6.57 35.29
N VAL A 488 9.99 7.51 34.37
CA VAL A 488 10.05 8.95 34.67
C VAL A 488 8.94 9.30 35.65
N LYS A 489 7.70 8.89 35.37
CA LYS A 489 6.57 9.16 36.27
C LYS A 489 6.78 8.59 37.67
N GLU A 490 7.20 7.33 37.77
CA GLU A 490 7.49 6.69 39.06
C GLU A 490 8.63 7.40 39.81
N MET A 491 9.70 7.79 39.11
CA MET A 491 10.83 8.49 39.72
C MET A 491 10.46 9.92 40.14
N THR A 492 9.59 10.61 39.40
CA THR A 492 9.08 11.93 39.77
C THR A 492 8.18 11.85 41.00
N GLU A 493 7.23 10.90 41.06
CA GLU A 493 6.39 10.69 42.26
C GLU A 493 7.25 10.40 43.50
N ARG A 494 8.26 9.52 43.37
CA ARG A 494 9.21 9.27 44.48
C ARG A 494 10.04 10.49 44.85
N LEU A 495 10.44 11.30 43.89
CA LEU A 495 11.20 12.52 44.17
C LEU A 495 10.34 13.54 44.93
N GLU A 496 9.08 13.70 44.53
CA GLU A 496 8.12 14.57 45.22
C GLU A 496 7.90 14.11 46.67
N ASP A 497 7.74 12.80 46.91
CA ASP A 497 7.64 12.23 48.26
C ASP A 497 8.89 12.50 49.12
N GLU A 498 10.08 12.35 48.55
CA GLU A 498 11.35 12.63 49.25
C GLU A 498 11.58 14.14 49.48
N GLU A 499 11.13 15.00 48.56
CA GLU A 499 11.14 16.45 48.74
C GLU A 499 10.20 16.89 49.87
N GLU A 500 9.01 16.30 49.95
CA GLU A 500 8.08 16.52 51.08
C GLU A 500 8.71 16.04 52.39
N MET A 501 9.30 14.84 52.41
CA MET A 501 9.97 14.31 53.61
C MET A 501 11.16 15.19 54.03
N ASN A 502 11.93 15.71 53.07
CA ASN A 502 13.04 16.62 53.36
C ASN A 502 12.53 17.98 53.89
N ALA A 503 11.42 18.50 53.36
CA ALA A 503 10.78 19.70 53.88
C ALA A 503 10.29 19.49 55.33
N GLU A 504 9.68 18.34 55.63
CA GLU A 504 9.29 17.97 57.00
C GLU A 504 10.48 17.86 57.95
N LEU A 505 11.57 17.21 57.52
CA LEU A 505 12.80 17.08 58.28
C LEU A 505 13.45 18.45 58.52
N THR A 506 13.47 19.32 57.51
CA THR A 506 14.00 20.68 57.63
C THR A 506 13.16 21.52 58.60
N ALA A 507 11.83 21.39 58.55
CA ALA A 507 10.93 22.04 59.51
C ALA A 507 11.15 21.54 60.94
N LYS A 508 11.31 20.23 61.15
CA LYS A 508 11.66 19.64 62.45
C LYS A 508 13.03 20.09 62.93
N LYS A 509 14.02 20.11 62.04
CA LYS A 509 15.38 20.58 62.33
C LYS A 509 15.36 22.03 62.80
N ARG A 510 14.62 22.91 62.11
CA ARG A 510 14.49 24.31 62.52
C ARG A 510 13.88 24.47 63.91
N LYS A 511 12.83 23.70 64.23
CA LYS A 511 12.26 23.70 65.59
C LYS A 511 13.28 23.28 66.65
N LEU A 512 14.05 22.22 66.37
CA LEU A 512 15.10 21.76 67.27
C LEU A 512 16.24 22.78 67.40
N GLU A 513 16.62 23.46 66.31
CA GLU A 513 17.61 24.54 66.33
C GLU A 513 17.12 25.74 67.14
N ASP A 514 15.86 26.14 66.99
CA ASP A 514 15.23 27.20 67.76
C ASP A 514 15.20 26.82 69.25
N GLU A 515 14.74 25.62 69.62
CA GLU A 515 14.76 25.10 71.00
C GLU A 515 16.18 25.04 71.59
N CYS A 516 17.17 24.57 70.82
CA CYS A 516 18.57 24.57 71.25
C CYS A 516 19.12 25.99 71.45
N SER A 517 18.68 26.96 70.64
CA SER A 517 19.11 28.36 70.76
C SER A 517 18.50 29.05 71.98
N GLU A 518 17.24 28.77 72.29
CA GLU A 518 16.57 29.24 73.51
C GLU A 518 17.26 28.67 74.75
N LEU A 519 17.50 27.36 74.78
CA LEU A 519 18.21 26.72 75.89
C LEU A 519 19.62 27.27 76.08
N LYS A 520 20.35 27.57 74.99
CA LYS A 520 21.66 28.24 75.09
C LYS A 520 21.55 29.64 75.68
N ARG A 521 20.55 30.42 75.26
CA ARG A 521 20.34 31.76 75.80
C ARG A 521 19.98 31.73 77.28
N ASP A 522 19.14 30.78 77.68
CA ASP A 522 18.76 30.59 79.07
C ASP A 522 19.97 30.18 79.93
N ILE A 523 20.88 29.37 79.39
CA ILE A 523 22.16 29.03 80.04
C ILE A 523 23.04 30.28 80.19
N ASP A 524 23.23 31.06 79.13
CA ASP A 524 24.04 32.29 79.18
C ASP A 524 23.46 33.32 80.16
N ASP A 525 22.14 33.50 80.19
CA ASP A 525 21.44 34.37 81.14
C ASP A 525 21.61 33.87 82.59
N LEU A 526 21.54 32.55 82.80
CA LEU A 526 21.80 31.93 84.10
C LEU A 526 23.26 32.13 84.53
N GLU A 527 24.23 31.97 83.64
CA GLU A 527 25.66 32.23 83.93
C GLU A 527 25.90 33.70 84.30
N LEU A 528 25.26 34.65 83.62
CA LEU A 528 25.32 36.07 83.96
C LEU A 528 24.70 36.37 85.33
N THR A 529 23.57 35.73 85.67
CA THR A 529 22.99 35.86 87.01
C THR A 529 23.88 35.25 88.08
N LEU A 530 24.51 34.11 87.81
CA LEU A 530 25.46 33.47 88.72
C LEU A 530 26.66 34.38 89.00
N ALA A 531 27.27 34.95 87.96
CA ALA A 531 28.38 35.90 88.09
C ALA A 531 27.99 37.16 88.87
N LYS A 532 26.75 37.64 88.72
CA LYS A 532 26.23 38.77 89.49
C LYS A 532 26.08 38.43 90.97
N VAL A 533 25.51 37.26 91.27
CA VAL A 533 25.37 36.76 92.65
C VAL A 533 26.74 36.53 93.30
N GLU A 534 27.72 36.01 92.58
CA GLU A 534 29.10 35.88 93.07
C GLU A 534 29.74 37.24 93.38
N LYS A 535 29.48 38.26 92.57
CA LYS A 535 29.98 39.62 92.81
C LYS A 535 29.33 40.27 94.03
N GLU A 536 28.03 40.03 94.24
CA GLU A 536 27.30 40.46 95.44
C GLU A 536 27.81 39.71 96.69
N LYS A 537 28.08 38.42 96.59
CA LYS A 537 28.72 37.61 97.64
C LYS A 537 30.08 38.21 98.03
N HIS A 538 30.95 38.49 97.07
CA HIS A 538 32.26 39.09 97.36
C HIS A 538 32.16 40.48 98.01
N ALA A 539 31.16 41.29 97.63
CA ALA A 539 30.90 42.57 98.28
C ALA A 539 30.46 42.39 99.75
N THR A 540 29.66 41.36 100.05
CA THR A 540 29.28 41.04 101.43
C THR A 540 30.45 40.47 102.24
N GLU A 541 31.31 39.63 101.67
CA GLU A 541 32.51 39.11 102.33
C GLU A 541 33.49 40.23 102.73
N ASN A 542 33.68 41.24 101.86
CA ASN A 542 34.50 42.40 102.19
C ASN A 542 33.88 43.26 103.31
N LYS A 543 32.56 43.34 103.38
CA LYS A 543 31.85 44.03 104.48
C LYS A 543 32.03 43.31 105.81
N VAL A 544 32.04 41.97 105.78
CA VAL A 544 32.33 41.13 106.95
C VAL A 544 33.77 41.35 107.39
N LYS A 545 34.74 41.37 106.47
CA LYS A 545 36.17 41.60 106.79
C LYS A 545 36.44 42.92 107.52
N ASN A 546 35.82 44.00 107.08
CA ASN A 546 35.97 45.31 107.74
C ASN A 546 35.39 45.33 109.16
N LEU A 547 34.28 44.62 109.39
CA LEU A 547 33.70 44.49 110.74
C LEU A 547 34.56 43.61 111.66
N THR A 548 35.29 42.63 111.10
CA THR A 548 36.24 41.82 111.87
C THR A 548 37.49 42.62 112.30
N GLU A 549 37.92 43.60 111.50
CA GLU A 549 39.04 44.50 111.85
C GLU A 549 38.64 45.52 112.94
N GLU A 550 37.38 45.97 112.99
CA GLU A 550 36.86 46.80 114.09
C GLU A 550 36.72 46.01 115.41
N MET A 551 36.44 44.71 115.35
CA MET A 551 36.44 43.84 116.53
C MET A 551 37.84 43.65 117.15
N ALA A 552 38.89 43.56 116.33
CA ALA A 552 40.26 43.42 116.82
C ALA A 552 40.76 44.66 117.60
N GLY A 553 40.25 45.86 117.28
CA GLY A 553 40.55 47.09 118.02
C GLY A 553 39.88 47.18 119.40
N LEU A 554 38.77 46.47 119.61
CA LEU A 554 38.09 46.42 120.91
C LEU A 554 38.74 45.42 121.89
N ASP A 555 39.39 44.37 121.38
CA ASP A 555 40.16 43.40 122.17
C ASP A 555 41.46 43.98 122.76
N GLU A 556 42.04 45.00 122.13
CA GLU A 556 43.24 45.71 122.63
C GLU A 556 42.96 46.57 123.88
N ILE A 557 41.72 47.01 124.07
CA ILE A 557 41.28 47.79 125.24
C ILE A 557 41.01 46.87 126.45
N ILE A 558 40.55 45.63 126.21
CA ILE A 558 40.31 44.62 127.24
C ILE A 558 41.63 44.06 127.82
N ALA A 559 42.69 43.98 126.99
CA ALA A 559 44.02 43.53 127.41
C ALA A 559 44.73 44.49 128.40
N LYS A 560 44.40 45.79 128.39
CA LYS A 560 44.98 46.78 129.33
C LYS A 560 44.37 46.71 130.74
N LEU A 561 43.08 46.40 130.87
CA LEU A 561 42.39 46.30 132.17
C LEU A 561 42.65 44.97 132.90
N THR A 562 43.05 43.93 132.18
CA THR A 562 43.33 42.60 132.76
C THR A 562 44.75 42.50 133.34
N LYS A 563 45.60 43.51 133.09
CA LYS A 563 47.01 43.55 133.51
C LYS A 563 47.24 44.19 134.88
N GLU A 564 46.25 44.89 135.47
CA GLU A 564 46.34 45.48 136.82
C GLU A 564 45.85 44.54 137.95
N LYS A 565 45.10 43.48 137.64
CA LYS A 565 44.58 42.53 138.66
C LYS A 565 45.57 41.42 139.04
N LYS A 566 46.60 41.19 138.23
CA LYS A 566 47.51 40.04 138.32
C LYS A 566 48.75 40.25 139.21
N ALA A 567 48.94 41.47 139.74
CA ALA A 567 50.08 41.85 140.57
C ALA A 567 49.86 41.70 142.10
N LEU A 568 48.76 41.06 142.54
CA LEU A 568 48.46 40.91 143.98
C LEU A 568 48.28 39.47 144.49
N GLN A 569 48.53 38.45 143.67
CA GLN A 569 48.41 37.04 144.09
C GLN A 569 49.67 36.20 143.81
N GLU A 570 50.84 36.84 143.85
CA GLU A 570 52.16 36.19 143.95
C GLU A 570 52.54 35.77 145.39
N ALA A 571 51.58 35.69 146.31
CA ALA A 571 51.85 35.37 147.72
C ALA A 571 51.47 33.94 148.15
N HIS A 572 51.43 32.95 147.23
CA HIS A 572 51.36 31.55 147.65
C HIS A 572 52.12 30.58 146.75
N GLN A 573 53.39 30.90 146.53
CA GLN A 573 54.45 30.03 145.99
C GLN A 573 54.86 28.91 146.98
N GLN A 574 53.98 28.36 147.81
CA GLN A 574 54.42 27.42 148.86
C GLN A 574 53.43 26.29 149.13
N ALA A 575 52.91 25.71 148.05
CA ALA A 575 52.37 24.36 148.00
C ALA A 575 52.53 23.85 146.55
N LEU A 576 53.66 24.13 145.87
CA LEU A 576 54.84 23.27 145.91
C LEU A 576 54.48 21.79 145.84
N ASP A 577 54.86 21.21 144.71
CA ASP A 577 55.67 20.00 144.67
C ASP A 577 55.06 18.67 145.10
N ASP A 578 53.74 18.57 145.31
CA ASP A 578 53.08 17.28 145.56
C ASP A 578 52.37 16.63 144.35
N LEU A 579 52.40 17.19 143.14
CA LEU A 579 51.86 16.45 141.98
C LEU A 579 52.65 16.65 140.68
N GLN A 580 53.96 16.55 140.85
CA GLN A 580 54.88 15.97 139.86
C GLN A 580 54.88 14.42 139.94
N ALA A 581 53.94 13.83 140.67
CA ALA A 581 53.60 12.41 140.60
C ALA A 581 52.26 12.27 139.86
N GLU A 582 52.22 11.48 138.80
CA GLU A 582 51.04 11.20 137.98
C GLU A 582 50.67 12.36 137.03
N GLU A 583 51.52 12.67 136.05
CA GLU A 583 51.63 11.77 134.88
C GLU A 583 50.24 11.22 134.50
N ASP A 584 49.54 11.97 133.65
CA ASP A 584 49.26 11.51 132.30
C ASP A 584 48.29 12.49 131.64
N LYS A 585 48.75 13.47 130.87
CA LYS A 585 49.39 13.25 129.57
C LYS A 585 48.63 12.30 128.64
N VAL A 586 47.30 12.23 128.75
CA VAL A 586 46.47 11.77 127.64
C VAL A 586 45.24 12.67 127.45
N ASN A 587 45.37 13.50 126.42
CA ASN A 587 44.28 14.03 125.60
C ASN A 587 43.62 15.34 126.01
N THR A 588 44.48 16.32 126.23
CA THR A 588 44.50 17.60 125.50
C THR A 588 44.49 17.45 123.95
N LEU A 589 43.68 16.50 123.44
CA LEU A 589 43.37 16.15 122.04
C LEU A 589 41.86 15.92 121.83
N THR A 590 41.00 16.26 122.80
CA THR A 590 39.55 16.01 122.69
C THR A 590 38.71 17.28 122.44
N LYS A 591 39.30 18.48 122.43
CA LYS A 591 38.55 19.73 122.13
C LYS A 591 38.91 20.41 120.80
N SER A 592 39.96 19.94 120.12
CA SER A 592 40.20 20.22 118.69
C SER A 592 39.36 19.35 117.75
N LYS A 593 38.64 18.34 118.29
CA LYS A 593 37.78 17.42 117.53
C LYS A 593 36.45 18.04 117.07
N VAL A 594 35.78 18.82 117.91
CA VAL A 594 34.41 19.31 117.62
C VAL A 594 34.37 20.45 116.59
N LYS A 595 35.48 21.19 116.41
CA LYS A 595 35.55 22.23 115.35
C LYS A 595 35.88 21.69 113.96
N LEU A 596 36.31 20.42 113.85
CA LEU A 596 36.53 19.74 112.57
C LEU A 596 35.29 18.95 112.10
N GLU A 597 34.30 18.67 112.96
CA GLU A 597 33.09 17.92 112.57
C GLU A 597 32.08 18.76 111.75
N GLN A 598 32.01 20.10 111.92
CA GLN A 598 31.11 20.95 111.12
C GLN A 598 31.69 21.32 109.73
N GLN A 599 33.00 21.22 109.53
CA GLN A 599 33.63 21.36 108.20
C GLN A 599 33.56 20.06 107.38
N VAL A 600 33.17 18.95 108.01
CA VAL A 600 32.98 17.65 107.35
C VAL A 600 31.59 17.56 106.72
N ASP A 601 30.52 18.08 107.35
CA ASP A 601 29.15 18.06 106.76
C ASP A 601 29.01 18.92 105.48
N ASP A 602 29.63 20.10 105.41
CA ASP A 602 29.59 20.95 104.20
C ASP A 602 30.46 20.39 103.05
N LEU A 603 31.49 19.60 103.39
CA LEU A 603 32.32 18.87 102.42
C LEU A 603 31.68 17.53 102.02
N GLU A 604 30.86 16.90 102.87
CA GLU A 604 30.09 15.69 102.55
C GLU A 604 28.92 15.99 101.60
N GLY A 605 28.24 17.14 101.72
CA GLY A 605 27.22 17.58 100.76
C GLY A 605 27.81 17.94 99.39
N SER A 606 28.96 18.61 99.36
CA SER A 606 29.68 18.90 98.12
C SER A 606 30.22 17.62 97.47
N LEU A 607 30.72 16.65 98.26
CA LEU A 607 31.20 15.36 97.77
C LEU A 607 30.09 14.46 97.21
N GLU A 608 28.85 14.54 97.73
CA GLU A 608 27.71 13.77 97.22
C GLU A 608 27.14 14.37 95.92
N GLN A 609 27.20 15.69 95.77
CA GLN A 609 26.86 16.40 94.52
C GLN A 609 27.95 16.19 93.45
N GLU A 610 29.23 16.19 93.86
CA GLU A 610 30.38 15.83 93.01
C GLU A 610 30.32 14.36 92.57
N LYS A 611 29.88 13.42 93.42
CA LYS A 611 29.67 12.00 93.03
C LYS A 611 28.52 11.82 92.05
N LYS A 612 27.45 12.62 92.15
CA LYS A 612 26.30 12.55 91.23
C LYS A 612 26.66 13.11 89.85
N VAL A 613 27.34 14.27 89.83
CA VAL A 613 27.90 14.85 88.60
C VAL A 613 28.98 13.95 88.02
N ARG A 614 29.83 13.31 88.84
CA ARG A 614 30.82 12.34 88.37
C ARG A 614 30.18 11.06 87.83
N MET A 615 29.10 10.53 88.41
CA MET A 615 28.35 9.40 87.85
C MET A 615 27.65 9.74 86.53
N ASP A 616 27.11 10.95 86.40
CA ASP A 616 26.49 11.43 85.16
C ASP A 616 27.55 11.75 84.10
N LEU A 617 28.74 12.24 84.50
CA LEU A 617 29.91 12.40 83.65
C LEU A 617 30.52 11.05 83.25
N GLU A 618 30.53 10.03 84.12
CA GLU A 618 30.97 8.66 83.79
C GLU A 618 29.93 7.93 82.93
N ARG A 619 28.63 8.25 83.05
CA ARG A 619 27.60 7.79 82.10
C ARG A 619 27.70 8.49 80.77
N ALA A 620 27.87 9.80 80.74
CA ALA A 620 28.08 10.58 79.51
C ALA A 620 29.39 10.18 78.83
N LYS A 621 30.46 9.93 79.60
CA LYS A 621 31.73 9.40 79.13
C LYS A 621 31.58 7.97 78.60
N ARG A 622 30.84 7.07 79.27
CA ARG A 622 30.53 5.73 78.71
C ARG A 622 29.64 5.79 77.46
N LYS A 623 28.74 6.77 77.37
CA LYS A 623 27.89 6.99 76.20
C LYS A 623 28.71 7.54 75.04
N LEU A 624 29.55 8.54 75.28
CA LEU A 624 30.49 9.10 74.33
C LEU A 624 31.61 8.11 73.97
N GLU A 625 32.07 7.26 74.87
CA GLU A 625 33.01 6.16 74.57
C GLU A 625 32.32 5.06 73.77
N GLY A 626 31.02 4.79 74.00
CA GLY A 626 30.21 3.89 73.20
C GLY A 626 29.91 4.45 71.81
N ASP A 627 29.59 5.73 71.70
CA ASP A 627 29.39 6.46 70.44
C ASP A 627 30.72 6.61 69.70
N LEU A 628 31.84 6.82 70.42
CA LEU A 628 33.19 6.81 69.86
C LEU A 628 33.57 5.41 69.35
N LYS A 629 33.16 4.34 70.06
CA LYS A 629 33.38 2.96 69.61
C LYS A 629 32.51 2.61 68.40
N LEU A 630 31.25 3.02 68.39
CA LEU A 630 30.33 2.85 67.25
C LEU A 630 30.76 3.67 66.04
N THR A 631 31.28 4.87 66.24
CA THR A 631 31.87 5.67 65.15
C THR A 631 33.22 5.14 64.71
N GLN A 632 34.03 4.55 65.59
CA GLN A 632 35.25 3.83 65.20
C GLN A 632 34.93 2.52 64.47
N GLU A 633 33.92 1.76 64.90
CA GLU A 633 33.42 0.57 64.20
C GLU A 633 32.80 0.98 62.86
N SER A 634 32.03 2.06 62.80
CA SER A 634 31.49 2.60 61.55
C SER A 634 32.59 3.15 60.62
N ILE A 635 33.66 3.73 61.15
CA ILE A 635 34.84 4.15 60.37
C ILE A 635 35.61 2.92 59.88
N MET A 636 35.78 1.88 60.70
CA MET A 636 36.40 0.61 60.27
C MET A 636 35.54 -0.12 59.23
N ASP A 637 34.22 -0.10 59.36
CA ASP A 637 33.29 -0.65 58.37
C ASP A 637 33.34 0.18 57.08
N LEU A 638 33.39 1.52 57.17
CA LEU A 638 33.57 2.39 56.00
C LEU A 638 34.96 2.23 55.35
N GLU A 639 36.02 1.97 56.13
CA GLU A 639 37.36 1.67 55.61
C GLU A 639 37.40 0.27 54.97
N ASN A 640 36.70 -0.71 55.53
CA ASN A 640 36.52 -2.04 54.93
C ASN A 640 35.67 -1.96 53.67
N ASP A 641 34.59 -1.19 53.67
CA ASP A 641 33.75 -0.95 52.49
C ASP A 641 34.54 -0.18 51.43
N LYS A 642 35.35 0.80 51.82
CA LYS A 642 36.27 1.48 50.92
C LYS A 642 37.28 0.51 50.32
N LEU A 643 37.89 -0.38 51.10
CA LEU A 643 38.81 -1.41 50.60
C LEU A 643 38.12 -2.41 49.69
N GLN A 644 36.90 -2.85 50.02
CA GLN A 644 36.08 -3.72 49.17
C GLN A 644 35.64 -3.03 47.88
N LEU A 645 35.34 -1.73 47.93
CA LEU A 645 35.00 -0.92 46.77
C LEU A 645 36.25 -0.67 45.91
N GLU A 646 37.42 -0.44 46.51
CA GLU A 646 38.70 -0.35 45.79
C GLU A 646 39.10 -1.68 45.14
N GLU A 647 38.86 -2.82 45.79
CA GLU A 647 39.02 -4.14 45.18
C GLU A 647 37.99 -4.41 44.07
N LYS A 648 36.72 -3.99 44.25
CA LYS A 648 35.70 -4.06 43.20
C LYS A 648 36.05 -3.16 42.03
N ILE A 649 36.59 -1.97 42.26
CA ILE A 649 37.07 -1.05 41.23
C ILE A 649 38.25 -1.70 40.50
N LYS A 650 39.24 -2.26 41.20
CA LYS A 650 40.34 -3.00 40.56
C LYS A 650 39.86 -4.21 39.74
N LYS A 651 38.88 -4.97 40.23
CA LYS A 651 38.24 -6.04 39.46
C LYS A 651 37.51 -5.50 38.23
N LYS A 652 36.79 -4.39 38.39
CA LYS A 652 36.09 -3.74 37.26
C LYS A 652 37.07 -3.14 36.25
N GLU A 653 38.18 -2.58 36.67
CA GLU A 653 39.26 -2.11 35.80
C GLU A 653 39.94 -3.28 35.08
N PHE A 654 40.15 -4.41 35.76
CA PHE A 654 40.63 -5.64 35.13
C PHE A 654 39.62 -6.20 34.12
N ASP A 655 38.33 -6.23 34.46
CA ASP A 655 37.26 -6.65 33.56
C ASP A 655 37.15 -5.70 32.36
N ILE A 656 37.26 -4.39 32.58
CA ILE A 656 37.25 -3.37 31.50
C ILE A 656 38.45 -3.58 30.59
N ASN A 657 39.65 -3.80 31.13
CA ASN A 657 40.83 -4.09 30.31
C ASN A 657 40.70 -5.42 29.57
N GLN A 658 40.10 -6.44 30.18
CA GLN A 658 39.81 -7.70 29.51
C GLN A 658 38.76 -7.54 28.40
N GLN A 659 37.73 -6.74 28.62
CA GLN A 659 36.73 -6.42 27.60
C GLN A 659 37.32 -5.56 26.49
N ASN A 660 38.20 -4.61 26.79
CA ASN A 660 38.92 -3.83 25.79
C ASN A 660 39.83 -4.72 24.94
N SER A 661 40.57 -5.66 25.55
CA SER A 661 41.34 -6.65 24.81
C SER A 661 40.45 -7.54 23.92
N LYS A 662 39.27 -7.94 24.40
CA LYS A 662 38.29 -8.68 23.58
C LYS A 662 37.73 -7.84 22.45
N ILE A 663 37.49 -6.54 22.67
CA ILE A 663 37.03 -5.61 21.65
C ILE A 663 38.12 -5.43 20.59
N GLU A 664 39.39 -5.31 20.98
CA GLU A 664 40.51 -5.25 20.04
C GLU A 664 40.65 -6.56 19.24
N ASP A 665 40.52 -7.72 19.88
CA ASP A 665 40.51 -9.03 19.21
C ASP A 665 39.30 -9.17 18.25
N GLU A 666 38.11 -8.72 18.66
CA GLU A 666 36.91 -8.71 17.84
C GLU A 666 37.01 -7.71 16.69
N GLN A 667 37.65 -6.56 16.87
CA GLN A 667 37.93 -5.60 15.80
C GLN A 667 38.95 -6.15 14.80
N ALA A 668 40.00 -6.83 15.28
CA ALA A 668 40.95 -7.52 14.42
C ALA A 668 40.28 -8.67 13.64
N LEU A 669 39.40 -9.44 14.29
CA LEU A 669 38.60 -10.48 13.65
C LEU A 669 37.60 -9.88 12.66
N ALA A 670 36.97 -8.75 12.98
CA ALA A 670 36.05 -8.04 12.09
C ALA A 670 36.78 -7.54 10.84
N LEU A 671 37.98 -6.99 10.97
CA LEU A 671 38.84 -6.61 9.84
C LEU A 671 39.23 -7.83 8.99
N GLN A 672 39.57 -8.95 9.62
CA GLN A 672 39.90 -10.19 8.93
C GLN A 672 38.68 -10.78 8.21
N LEU A 673 37.51 -10.75 8.84
CA LEU A 673 36.24 -11.17 8.25
C LEU A 673 35.82 -10.24 7.13
N GLN A 674 36.01 -8.93 7.25
CA GLN A 674 35.74 -7.96 6.19
C GLN A 674 36.64 -8.18 4.97
N LYS A 675 37.90 -8.57 5.19
CA LYS A 675 38.80 -8.97 4.10
C LYS A 675 38.33 -10.27 3.43
N LYS A 676 37.97 -11.29 4.22
CA LYS A 676 37.37 -12.53 3.69
C LYS A 676 36.04 -12.29 2.99
N LEU A 677 35.25 -11.33 3.44
CA LEU A 677 33.99 -10.95 2.83
C LEU A 677 34.25 -10.34 1.47
N LYS A 678 35.23 -9.44 1.33
CA LYS A 678 35.65 -8.93 0.00
C LYS A 678 36.21 -10.03 -0.91
N GLU A 679 37.02 -10.95 -0.40
CA GLU A 679 37.55 -12.08 -1.18
C GLU A 679 36.41 -13.02 -1.63
N ASN A 680 35.45 -13.30 -0.75
CA ASN A 680 34.26 -14.08 -1.10
C ASN A 680 33.32 -13.31 -2.04
N GLN A 681 33.22 -11.99 -1.93
CA GLN A 681 32.44 -11.14 -2.83
C GLN A 681 33.00 -11.22 -4.25
N ALA A 682 34.32 -11.08 -4.40
CA ALA A 682 35.01 -11.23 -5.69
C ALA A 682 34.84 -12.65 -6.26
N ARG A 683 34.85 -13.67 -5.39
CA ARG A 683 34.62 -15.06 -5.80
C ARG A 683 33.16 -15.34 -6.15
N ILE A 684 32.22 -14.64 -5.52
CA ILE A 684 30.80 -14.68 -5.90
C ILE A 684 30.63 -14.01 -7.25
N GLU A 685 31.24 -12.86 -7.49
CA GLU A 685 31.20 -12.19 -8.81
C GLU A 685 31.79 -13.08 -9.91
N GLU A 686 32.92 -13.76 -9.65
CA GLU A 686 33.51 -14.71 -10.60
C GLU A 686 32.61 -15.93 -10.83
N LEU A 687 32.01 -16.50 -9.78
CA LEU A 687 31.05 -17.61 -9.91
C LEU A 687 29.72 -17.18 -10.53
N GLU A 688 29.31 -15.93 -10.37
CA GLU A 688 28.14 -15.34 -11.03
C GLU A 688 28.41 -15.15 -12.52
N GLU A 689 29.60 -14.67 -12.91
CA GLU A 689 30.02 -14.63 -14.32
C GLU A 689 30.08 -16.04 -14.94
N GLU A 690 30.62 -17.03 -14.22
CA GLU A 690 30.61 -18.43 -14.67
C GLU A 690 29.18 -19.00 -14.74
N LEU A 691 28.31 -18.68 -13.78
CA LEU A 691 26.91 -19.11 -13.79
C LEU A 691 26.13 -18.44 -14.93
N GLU A 692 26.42 -17.18 -15.25
CA GLU A 692 25.81 -16.45 -16.36
C GLU A 692 26.32 -17.00 -17.70
N ALA A 693 27.59 -17.37 -17.79
CA ALA A 693 28.16 -18.09 -18.93
C ALA A 693 27.52 -19.48 -19.09
N GLU A 694 27.33 -20.23 -18.01
CA GLU A 694 26.67 -21.54 -17.99
C GLU A 694 25.18 -21.41 -18.34
N ARG A 695 24.49 -20.37 -17.84
CA ARG A 695 23.09 -20.05 -18.16
C ARG A 695 22.92 -19.68 -19.63
N THR A 696 23.82 -18.87 -20.19
CA THR A 696 23.77 -18.50 -21.60
C THR A 696 24.09 -19.71 -22.49
N ALA A 697 25.01 -20.58 -22.09
CA ALA A 697 25.27 -21.86 -22.76
C ALA A 697 24.05 -22.80 -22.67
N ARG A 698 23.44 -22.94 -21.49
CA ARG A 698 22.25 -23.76 -21.26
C ARG A 698 21.03 -23.22 -22.00
N ALA A 699 20.86 -21.90 -22.06
CA ALA A 699 19.81 -21.27 -22.85
C ALA A 699 20.02 -21.49 -24.35
N LYS A 700 21.26 -21.49 -24.85
CA LYS A 700 21.56 -21.89 -26.23
C LYS A 700 21.23 -23.36 -26.49
N VAL A 701 21.55 -24.25 -25.55
CA VAL A 701 21.24 -25.68 -25.64
C VAL A 701 19.73 -25.95 -25.53
N GLU A 702 19.02 -25.28 -24.64
CA GLU A 702 17.55 -25.37 -24.52
C GLU A 702 16.86 -24.77 -25.73
N LYS A 703 17.39 -23.69 -26.30
CA LYS A 703 16.91 -23.13 -27.57
C LYS A 703 17.11 -24.11 -28.72
N LEU A 704 18.30 -24.69 -28.86
CA LEU A 704 18.55 -25.75 -29.85
C LEU A 704 17.66 -26.99 -29.63
N ARG A 705 17.43 -27.38 -28.38
CA ARG A 705 16.54 -28.50 -28.04
C ARG A 705 15.08 -28.18 -28.31
N SER A 706 14.64 -26.95 -28.04
CA SER A 706 13.30 -26.46 -28.34
C SER A 706 13.09 -26.34 -29.85
N ASP A 707 14.09 -25.84 -30.58
CA ASP A 707 14.07 -25.73 -32.03
C ASP A 707 14.03 -27.13 -32.66
N LEU A 708 14.85 -28.09 -32.18
CA LEU A 708 14.80 -29.50 -32.61
C LEU A 708 13.49 -30.20 -32.23
N SER A 709 12.93 -29.91 -31.07
CA SER A 709 11.63 -30.47 -30.64
C SER A 709 10.49 -29.88 -31.47
N ARG A 710 10.58 -28.60 -31.84
CA ARG A 710 9.62 -27.93 -32.72
C ARG A 710 9.77 -28.39 -34.16
N GLU A 711 10.99 -28.65 -34.63
CA GLU A 711 11.23 -29.28 -35.94
C GLU A 711 10.70 -30.72 -35.95
N LEU A 712 10.82 -31.47 -34.85
CA LEU A 712 10.22 -32.81 -34.72
C LEU A 712 8.68 -32.76 -34.67
N GLU A 713 8.10 -31.76 -33.99
CA GLU A 713 6.66 -31.51 -34.00
C GLU A 713 6.19 -31.03 -35.38
N GLU A 714 6.89 -30.11 -36.05
CA GLU A 714 6.58 -29.69 -37.43
C GLU A 714 6.73 -30.83 -38.43
N ILE A 715 7.72 -31.72 -38.27
CA ILE A 715 7.86 -32.91 -39.12
C ILE A 715 6.75 -33.91 -38.79
N SER A 716 6.33 -34.04 -37.53
CA SER A 716 5.21 -34.91 -37.13
C SER A 716 3.86 -34.37 -37.59
N GLU A 717 3.62 -33.07 -37.48
CA GLU A 717 2.45 -32.36 -38.02
C GLU A 717 2.46 -32.43 -39.54
N ARG A 718 3.59 -32.23 -40.21
CA ARG A 718 3.68 -32.44 -41.67
C ARG A 718 3.47 -33.90 -42.06
N LEU A 719 3.83 -34.86 -41.22
CA LEU A 719 3.58 -36.28 -41.45
C LEU A 719 2.10 -36.64 -41.20
N GLU A 720 1.45 -36.04 -40.19
CA GLU A 720 0.02 -36.17 -39.92
C GLU A 720 -0.83 -35.44 -40.97
N GLU A 721 -0.42 -34.26 -41.42
CA GLU A 721 -1.04 -33.51 -42.51
C GLU A 721 -0.81 -34.21 -43.85
N ALA A 722 0.38 -34.75 -44.11
CA ALA A 722 0.62 -35.60 -45.28
C ALA A 722 -0.20 -36.91 -45.17
N GLY A 723 -0.31 -37.51 -43.99
CA GLY A 723 -1.13 -38.70 -43.73
C GLY A 723 -2.62 -38.43 -43.89
N GLY A 724 -3.10 -37.28 -43.43
CA GLY A 724 -4.47 -36.78 -43.56
C GLY A 724 -4.81 -36.38 -44.99
N ALA A 725 -3.92 -35.66 -45.68
CA ALA A 725 -4.04 -35.35 -47.10
C ALA A 725 -4.04 -36.63 -47.95
N THR A 726 -3.21 -37.62 -47.61
CA THR A 726 -3.18 -38.93 -48.29
C THR A 726 -4.46 -39.73 -47.98
N SER A 727 -4.99 -39.69 -46.76
CA SER A 727 -6.26 -40.30 -46.36
C SER A 727 -7.46 -39.68 -47.09
N VAL A 728 -7.53 -38.35 -47.17
CA VAL A 728 -8.58 -37.61 -47.89
C VAL A 728 -8.47 -37.84 -49.40
N GLN A 729 -7.24 -37.91 -49.94
CA GLN A 729 -7.02 -38.25 -51.35
C GLN A 729 -7.41 -39.71 -51.66
N ILE A 730 -7.16 -40.65 -50.74
CA ILE A 730 -7.57 -42.05 -50.85
C ILE A 730 -9.10 -42.19 -50.74
N GLU A 731 -9.77 -41.46 -49.85
CA GLU A 731 -11.24 -41.43 -49.77
C GLU A 731 -11.87 -40.78 -50.99
N MET A 732 -11.28 -39.69 -51.50
CA MET A 732 -11.75 -39.02 -52.72
C MET A 732 -11.54 -39.90 -53.97
N ASN A 733 -10.41 -40.63 -54.03
CA ASN A 733 -10.18 -41.64 -55.07
C ASN A 733 -11.14 -42.83 -54.92
N LYS A 734 -11.42 -43.34 -53.71
CA LYS A 734 -12.43 -44.39 -53.49
C LYS A 734 -13.83 -43.94 -53.88
N LYS A 735 -14.21 -42.68 -53.58
CA LYS A 735 -15.49 -42.10 -54.03
C LYS A 735 -15.54 -41.97 -55.55
N ARG A 736 -14.48 -41.47 -56.19
CA ARG A 736 -14.38 -41.41 -57.65
C ARG A 736 -14.43 -42.79 -58.28
N GLU A 737 -13.79 -43.78 -57.68
CA GLU A 737 -13.76 -45.15 -58.18
C GLU A 737 -15.09 -45.88 -57.98
N ALA A 738 -15.80 -45.59 -56.88
CA ALA A 738 -17.18 -46.04 -56.67
C ALA A 738 -18.18 -45.36 -57.63
N GLU A 739 -18.04 -44.06 -57.89
CA GLU A 739 -18.82 -43.34 -58.90
C GLU A 739 -18.51 -43.83 -60.31
N PHE A 740 -17.24 -44.13 -60.60
CA PHE A 740 -16.83 -44.69 -61.89
C PHE A 740 -17.36 -46.11 -62.08
N GLN A 741 -17.34 -46.96 -61.04
CA GLN A 741 -17.96 -48.28 -61.08
C GLN A 741 -19.48 -48.19 -61.23
N LYS A 742 -20.13 -47.23 -60.57
CA LYS A 742 -21.57 -46.99 -60.71
C LYS A 742 -21.90 -46.56 -62.14
N MET A 743 -21.21 -45.57 -62.67
CA MET A 743 -21.35 -45.12 -64.06
C MET A 743 -21.06 -46.23 -65.07
N ARG A 744 -20.10 -47.12 -64.77
CA ARG A 744 -19.81 -48.28 -65.62
C ARG A 744 -20.91 -49.33 -65.56
N ARG A 745 -21.49 -49.61 -64.39
CA ARG A 745 -22.68 -50.47 -64.26
C ARG A 745 -23.89 -49.87 -64.96
N ASP A 746 -24.16 -48.58 -64.78
CA ASP A 746 -25.26 -47.88 -65.45
C ASP A 746 -25.08 -47.90 -66.98
N LEU A 747 -23.83 -47.79 -67.47
CA LEU A 747 -23.50 -47.93 -68.89
C LEU A 747 -23.66 -49.36 -69.39
N GLU A 748 -23.19 -50.36 -68.65
CA GLU A 748 -23.34 -51.79 -68.99
C GLU A 748 -24.83 -52.19 -68.99
N GLU A 749 -25.62 -51.71 -68.05
CA GLU A 749 -27.07 -51.94 -67.95
C GLU A 749 -27.82 -51.26 -69.09
N ALA A 750 -27.48 -50.00 -69.41
CA ALA A 750 -28.02 -49.31 -70.58
C ALA A 750 -27.63 -50.00 -71.90
N THR A 751 -26.42 -50.55 -71.99
CA THR A 751 -25.94 -51.28 -73.18
C THR A 751 -26.65 -52.62 -73.31
N LEU A 752 -26.84 -53.36 -72.21
CA LEU A 752 -27.64 -54.59 -72.16
C LEU A 752 -29.09 -54.32 -72.55
N GLN A 753 -29.66 -53.21 -72.11
CA GLN A 753 -31.02 -52.82 -72.46
C GLN A 753 -31.12 -52.42 -73.94
N HIS A 754 -30.07 -51.79 -74.48
CA HIS A 754 -29.96 -51.50 -75.91
C HIS A 754 -29.77 -52.76 -76.77
N GLU A 755 -28.96 -53.72 -76.31
CA GLU A 755 -28.77 -55.01 -76.98
C GLU A 755 -30.03 -55.87 -76.92
N ALA A 756 -30.75 -55.88 -75.79
CA ALA A 756 -32.02 -56.56 -75.65
C ALA A 756 -33.09 -55.96 -76.56
N THR A 757 -33.16 -54.62 -76.67
CA THR A 757 -34.08 -53.96 -77.62
C THR A 757 -33.66 -54.19 -79.07
N ALA A 758 -32.37 -54.18 -79.39
CA ALA A 758 -31.88 -54.50 -80.73
C ALA A 758 -32.13 -55.98 -81.10
N ALA A 759 -31.97 -56.90 -80.16
CA ALA A 759 -32.26 -58.33 -80.34
C ALA A 759 -33.77 -58.57 -80.52
N ALA A 760 -34.62 -57.90 -79.74
CA ALA A 760 -36.07 -57.94 -79.90
C ALA A 760 -36.50 -57.40 -81.27
N LEU A 761 -35.89 -56.31 -81.74
CA LEU A 761 -36.14 -55.75 -83.08
C LEU A 761 -35.65 -56.69 -84.18
N ARG A 762 -34.47 -57.30 -84.05
CA ARG A 762 -33.96 -58.31 -84.99
C ARG A 762 -34.86 -59.54 -85.04
N LYS A 763 -35.34 -60.02 -83.89
CA LYS A 763 -36.29 -61.14 -83.81
C LYS A 763 -37.60 -60.79 -84.49
N LYS A 764 -38.16 -59.60 -84.21
CA LYS A 764 -39.39 -59.12 -84.88
C LYS A 764 -39.21 -58.98 -86.39
N HIS A 765 -38.05 -58.53 -86.85
CA HIS A 765 -37.71 -58.49 -88.27
C HIS A 765 -37.58 -59.89 -88.88
N ALA A 766 -36.92 -60.83 -88.19
CA ALA A 766 -36.78 -62.20 -88.64
C ALA A 766 -38.14 -62.92 -88.72
N ASP A 767 -39.01 -62.74 -87.71
CA ASP A 767 -40.36 -63.27 -87.68
C ASP A 767 -41.20 -62.68 -88.84
N SER A 768 -41.10 -61.38 -89.11
CA SER A 768 -41.78 -60.74 -90.25
C SER A 768 -41.27 -61.25 -91.60
N VAL A 769 -39.96 -61.52 -91.71
CA VAL A 769 -39.36 -62.09 -92.93
C VAL A 769 -39.76 -63.55 -93.12
N ALA A 770 -39.88 -64.32 -92.05
CA ALA A 770 -40.38 -65.69 -92.10
C ALA A 770 -41.86 -65.72 -92.53
N GLU A 771 -42.69 -64.82 -91.99
CA GLU A 771 -44.11 -64.70 -92.34
C GLU A 771 -44.30 -64.30 -93.81
N LEU A 772 -43.48 -63.36 -94.31
CA LEU A 772 -43.44 -63.01 -95.73
C LEU A 772 -42.92 -64.15 -96.61
N SER A 773 -41.95 -64.94 -96.13
CA SER A 773 -41.45 -66.12 -96.87
C SER A 773 -42.51 -67.21 -96.95
N GLU A 774 -43.27 -67.44 -95.88
CA GLU A 774 -44.39 -68.40 -95.87
C GLU A 774 -45.54 -67.94 -96.79
N GLN A 775 -45.79 -66.63 -96.88
CA GLN A 775 -46.70 -66.07 -97.88
C GLN A 775 -46.20 -66.27 -99.31
N ILE A 776 -44.89 -66.12 -99.56
CA ILE A 776 -44.28 -66.39 -100.88
C ILE A 776 -44.39 -67.89 -101.22
N ASP A 777 -44.11 -68.79 -100.29
CA ASP A 777 -44.24 -70.23 -100.50
C ASP A 777 -45.70 -70.64 -100.76
N ASN A 778 -46.65 -70.06 -100.03
CA ASN A 778 -48.07 -70.28 -100.30
C ASN A 778 -48.49 -69.77 -101.69
N LEU A 779 -47.99 -68.60 -102.11
CA LEU A 779 -48.23 -68.09 -103.46
C LEU A 779 -47.57 -68.96 -104.54
N GLN A 780 -46.39 -69.53 -104.29
CA GLN A 780 -45.75 -70.48 -105.20
C GLN A 780 -46.52 -71.80 -105.29
N ARG A 781 -47.05 -72.33 -104.18
CA ARG A 781 -47.93 -73.52 -104.21
C ARG A 781 -49.22 -73.26 -104.98
N VAL A 782 -49.85 -72.09 -104.79
CA VAL A 782 -51.03 -71.68 -105.57
C VAL A 782 -50.67 -71.55 -107.05
N LYS A 783 -49.52 -70.97 -107.38
CA LYS A 783 -49.02 -70.88 -108.76
C LYS A 783 -48.80 -72.27 -109.39
N GLN A 784 -48.15 -73.19 -108.69
CA GLN A 784 -47.94 -74.56 -109.17
C GLN A 784 -49.26 -75.31 -109.36
N LYS A 785 -50.23 -75.11 -108.46
CA LYS A 785 -51.56 -75.70 -108.60
C LYS A 785 -52.28 -75.17 -109.85
N LEU A 786 -52.24 -73.85 -110.07
CA LEU A 786 -52.81 -73.21 -111.26
C LEU A 786 -52.09 -73.61 -112.56
N GLU A 787 -50.76 -73.81 -112.53
CA GLU A 787 -50.01 -74.33 -113.68
C GLU A 787 -50.38 -75.78 -113.99
N LYS A 788 -50.67 -76.59 -112.95
CA LYS A 788 -51.13 -77.98 -113.11
C LYS A 788 -52.54 -78.06 -113.67
N GLU A 789 -53.48 -77.27 -113.14
CA GLU A 789 -54.84 -77.12 -113.68
C GLU A 789 -54.82 -76.61 -115.12
N LYS A 790 -53.93 -75.65 -115.46
CA LYS A 790 -53.72 -75.20 -116.84
C LYS A 790 -53.21 -76.33 -117.75
N SER A 791 -52.35 -77.22 -117.26
CA SER A 791 -51.86 -78.36 -118.03
C SER A 791 -52.92 -79.44 -118.23
N GLU A 792 -53.78 -79.67 -117.22
CA GLU A 792 -54.93 -80.59 -117.31
C GLU A 792 -55.97 -80.06 -118.30
N PHE A 793 -56.34 -78.78 -118.24
CA PHE A 793 -57.24 -78.19 -119.23
C PHE A 793 -56.66 -78.20 -120.64
N LYS A 794 -55.33 -78.14 -120.79
CA LYS A 794 -54.68 -78.27 -122.09
C LYS A 794 -54.76 -79.71 -122.62
N LEU A 795 -54.59 -80.71 -121.75
CA LEU A 795 -54.77 -82.12 -122.10
C LEU A 795 -56.22 -82.45 -122.44
N GLU A 796 -57.19 -81.92 -121.69
CA GLU A 796 -58.61 -82.06 -122.01
C GLU A 796 -58.96 -81.40 -123.35
N LEU A 797 -58.37 -80.25 -123.66
CA LEU A 797 -58.52 -79.59 -124.95
C LEU A 797 -57.95 -80.45 -126.09
N ASP A 798 -56.76 -81.04 -125.89
CA ASP A 798 -56.12 -81.91 -126.88
C ASP A 798 -56.91 -83.22 -127.07
N ASP A 799 -57.53 -83.78 -126.01
CA ASP A 799 -58.39 -84.97 -126.08
C ASP A 799 -59.74 -84.69 -126.77
N VAL A 800 -60.34 -83.53 -126.52
CA VAL A 800 -61.55 -83.08 -127.24
C VAL A 800 -61.23 -82.84 -128.71
N THR A 801 -60.04 -82.29 -129.01
CA THR A 801 -59.59 -82.08 -130.39
C THR A 801 -59.34 -83.42 -131.09
N SER A 802 -58.74 -84.39 -130.41
CA SER A 802 -58.54 -85.75 -130.94
C SER A 802 -59.86 -86.50 -131.17
N ASN A 803 -60.81 -86.38 -130.25
CA ASN A 803 -62.16 -86.95 -130.42
C ASN A 803 -62.92 -86.27 -131.57
N MET A 804 -62.73 -84.96 -131.77
CA MET A 804 -63.29 -84.24 -132.91
C MET A 804 -62.66 -84.71 -134.23
N GLU A 805 -61.35 -84.98 -134.28
CA GLU A 805 -60.68 -85.55 -135.45
C GLU A 805 -61.11 -87.00 -135.75
N GLN A 806 -61.38 -87.82 -134.72
CA GLN A 806 -61.93 -89.17 -134.92
C GLN A 806 -63.37 -89.14 -135.44
N ILE A 807 -64.20 -88.16 -135.02
CA ILE A 807 -65.57 -87.99 -135.54
C ILE A 807 -65.55 -87.46 -137.00
N ILE A 808 -64.60 -86.60 -137.36
CA ILE A 808 -64.46 -86.09 -138.74
C ILE A 808 -64.03 -87.20 -139.71
N LYS A 809 -63.27 -88.21 -139.26
CA LYS A 809 -62.92 -89.39 -140.08
C LYS A 809 -64.02 -90.44 -140.21
N ALA A 810 -65.13 -90.31 -139.48
CA ALA A 810 -66.29 -91.22 -139.51
C ALA A 810 -67.52 -90.64 -140.25
N LYS A 811 -67.35 -89.57 -141.03
CA LYS A 811 -68.29 -89.12 -142.06
C LYS A 811 -67.65 -89.22 -143.44
#